data_AF-A0A0G0QA34-F1
#
_entry.id   AF-A0A0G0QA34-F1
#
_cell.length_a   1.000
_cell.length_b   1.000
_cell.length_c   1.000
_cell.angle_alpha   90.00
_cell.angle_beta   90.00
_cell.angle_gamma   90.00
#
_symmetry.space_group_name_H-M   'P 1'
#
loop_
_entity.id
_entity.type
_entity.pdbx_description
1 polymer ?
#
loop_
_entity_poly.entity_id
_entity_poly.type
_entity_poly.pdbx_seq_one_letter_code
_entity_poly.pdbx_strand_id
1 'polypeptide(L)'
;MSLFAFISLIVSISCASMATLTFLQARNRVHWVWGIFNLNVALWCLGLFLAGVAQSSQMSLLYWRLALVSNTFISVFLYHLIYSLCKLNEKRLLILIYLQGVLFALIALFYKPFLSEVRLIFNTIYYAKATPLISLWFLVFSFTTGIAFYRILQFVKTAHGEEKTQALYLFWGMIVGFAGGFTIALPLYDIPIYPGWHFLICIYAGIFTFSILRHRFLDIRVGLIRMLIPVCILTAILFVLCFIYFKMTLFSVASLSVAILCSLLAFIVFAYSTKRVHQIWAVFNVIVAVWGLANFAGGMSVTPEKALIFWRLECVVTTFLSVVYYHVIAEFCGIHRPRMLLFAYIQGILFVPLIIFSKHFLGSTYYAFDSMHYYKATILFTLWALIWFLITGSAFIELHKFIKRSKGIIKTQALYMFWAPLLGHTGGAITIIPAFGIPLYPAFHFSVCVYAAVMTYAMFRYQLMDIRIAVTRLGVFVVVYSLVLGIPFGLVVLGKPWLINILGENWFWAPMVTLLVLATSGPFIYLFVQRKAEDVLLQEERRINSLLTQASYGMTTIRNLTKLLDFIVDVLRKILGVEKAEVFILNQAINEYELKALVGENGILTVNGETALIEDLMKRRVPLGGDEIKSRAESDPDSANIQDILSEMNRISCSVIVPIAIDSALLGFIVLGDRKGKETYSNELLNVLGVLGNQAALAVKNCYFLEEEAARMEKLGLEERRVSLDHLTSSMAHEIDNPMMVIHGQVEGLQEAFQDLRISMPDDLRERVDKSMEYILEARSRVSGMIQAIKEYSRKTTGLLKLIKIYEVEEGYWKLFGYEFKREENRQIKYIKEISDNLPYILGDKIQLEEVFFNLANNAIHAVQRSEVKEIKLRIFQKN
;
A
#
# COMPACT_ATOMS: atom_id res chain seq x y z
N MET A 1 -22.56 45.98 0.51
CA MET A 1 -23.08 44.61 0.31
C MET A 1 -23.60 44.10 1.65
N SER A 2 -24.84 43.65 1.72
CA SER A 2 -25.43 43.09 2.95
C SER A 2 -24.87 41.70 3.26
N LEU A 3 -24.93 41.27 4.53
CA LEU A 3 -24.54 39.90 4.94
C LEU A 3 -25.35 38.84 4.18
N PHE A 4 -26.65 39.09 3.97
CA PHE A 4 -27.52 38.28 3.14
C PHE A 4 -26.96 38.04 1.72
N ALA A 5 -26.65 39.12 1.00
CA ALA A 5 -26.13 39.03 -0.37
C ALA A 5 -24.81 38.23 -0.40
N PHE A 6 -23.95 38.45 0.59
CA PHE A 6 -22.67 37.77 0.67
C PHE A 6 -22.79 36.25 0.87
N ILE A 7 -23.61 35.82 1.84
CA ILE A 7 -23.86 34.40 2.09
C ILE A 7 -24.46 33.76 0.84
N SER A 8 -25.37 34.46 0.16
CA SER A 8 -25.96 34.00 -1.10
C SER A 8 -24.91 33.80 -2.20
N LEU A 9 -23.93 34.70 -2.35
CA LEU A 9 -22.84 34.54 -3.31
C LEU A 9 -21.96 33.33 -2.99
N ILE A 10 -21.59 33.13 -1.72
CA ILE A 10 -20.80 31.99 -1.27
C ILE A 10 -21.51 30.67 -1.60
N VAL A 11 -22.78 30.56 -1.20
CA VAL A 11 -23.56 29.34 -1.42
C VAL A 11 -23.70 29.07 -2.91
N SER A 12 -23.91 30.13 -3.71
CA SER A 12 -23.97 30.02 -5.18
C SER A 12 -22.69 29.42 -5.77
N ILE A 13 -21.53 29.97 -5.43
CA ILE A 13 -20.22 29.49 -5.91
C ILE A 13 -19.98 28.04 -5.47
N SER A 14 -20.33 27.71 -4.22
CA SER A 14 -20.16 26.37 -3.65
C SER A 14 -20.98 25.33 -4.41
N CYS A 15 -22.28 25.57 -4.59
CA CYS A 15 -23.18 24.68 -5.30
C CYS A 15 -22.90 24.63 -6.81
N ALA A 16 -22.49 25.73 -7.43
CA ALA A 16 -22.08 25.75 -8.85
C ALA A 16 -20.84 24.88 -9.09
N SER A 17 -19.88 24.93 -8.16
CA SER A 17 -18.69 24.07 -8.19
C SER A 17 -19.07 22.60 -8.05
N MET A 18 -19.96 22.26 -7.09
CA MET A 18 -20.50 20.90 -6.93
C MET A 18 -21.20 20.41 -8.20
N ALA A 19 -22.03 21.25 -8.82
CA ALA A 19 -22.74 20.91 -10.06
C ALA A 19 -21.76 20.62 -11.20
N THR A 20 -20.79 21.51 -11.41
CA THR A 20 -19.76 21.38 -12.46
C THR A 20 -18.96 20.09 -12.29
N LEU A 21 -18.48 19.82 -11.08
CA LEU A 21 -17.72 18.60 -10.77
C LEU A 21 -18.56 17.33 -10.96
N THR A 22 -19.84 17.38 -10.61
CA THR A 22 -20.76 16.27 -10.82
C THR A 22 -20.96 16.00 -12.31
N PHE A 23 -21.14 17.04 -13.14
CA PHE A 23 -21.31 16.89 -14.59
C PHE A 23 -20.07 16.31 -15.27
N LEU A 24 -18.88 16.74 -14.87
CA LEU A 24 -17.61 16.18 -15.39
C LEU A 24 -17.45 14.68 -15.09
N GLN A 25 -18.18 14.15 -14.11
CA GLN A 25 -18.14 12.74 -13.69
C GLN A 25 -19.46 12.00 -13.88
N ALA A 26 -20.43 12.59 -14.58
CA ALA A 26 -21.75 12.03 -14.68
C ALA A 26 -21.72 10.74 -15.53
N ARG A 27 -21.99 9.59 -14.89
CA ARG A 27 -21.97 8.26 -15.53
C ARG A 27 -23.34 7.58 -15.51
N ASN A 28 -24.17 7.93 -14.53
CA ASN A 28 -25.51 7.40 -14.38
C ASN A 28 -26.53 8.55 -14.22
N ARG A 29 -27.81 8.22 -14.25
CA ARG A 29 -28.89 9.21 -14.11
C ARG A 29 -28.85 9.96 -12.78
N VAL A 30 -28.44 9.30 -11.71
CA VAL A 30 -28.37 9.92 -10.37
C VAL A 30 -27.35 11.07 -10.36
N HIS A 31 -26.21 10.94 -11.05
CA HIS A 31 -25.21 12.00 -11.14
C HIS A 31 -25.78 13.21 -11.89
N TRP A 32 -26.45 12.99 -13.02
CA TRP A 32 -27.05 14.08 -13.79
C TRP A 32 -28.10 14.85 -12.96
N VAL A 33 -28.99 14.12 -12.30
CA VAL A 33 -30.03 14.72 -11.45
C VAL A 33 -29.43 15.46 -10.25
N TRP A 34 -28.37 14.90 -9.64
CA TRP A 34 -27.62 15.56 -8.56
C TRP A 34 -26.94 16.86 -9.00
N GLY A 35 -26.31 16.86 -10.18
CA GLY A 35 -25.68 18.04 -10.75
C GLY A 35 -26.70 19.14 -11.05
N ILE A 36 -27.85 18.78 -11.62
CA ILE A 36 -28.94 19.72 -11.91
C ILE A 36 -29.57 20.27 -10.63
N PHE A 37 -29.73 19.44 -9.59
CA PHE A 37 -30.18 19.90 -8.27
C PHE A 37 -29.25 21.00 -7.74
N ASN A 38 -27.94 20.73 -7.69
CA ASN A 38 -26.95 21.71 -7.20
C ASN A 38 -26.89 22.97 -8.07
N LEU A 39 -27.06 22.83 -9.38
CA LEU A 39 -27.14 23.97 -10.29
C LEU A 39 -28.34 24.87 -9.96
N ASN A 40 -29.51 24.30 -9.65
CA ASN A 40 -30.69 25.08 -9.25
C ASN A 40 -30.50 25.78 -7.90
N VAL A 41 -29.87 25.12 -6.92
CA VAL A 41 -29.49 25.77 -5.65
C VAL A 41 -28.54 26.94 -5.91
N ALA A 42 -27.57 26.77 -6.82
CA ALA A 42 -26.61 27.80 -7.17
C ALA A 42 -27.25 29.01 -7.85
N LEU A 43 -28.15 28.78 -8.82
CA LEU A 43 -28.87 29.83 -9.54
C LEU A 43 -29.87 30.56 -8.65
N TRP A 44 -30.54 29.84 -7.75
CA TRP A 44 -31.40 30.46 -6.74
C TRP A 44 -30.59 31.41 -5.84
N CYS A 45 -29.46 30.96 -5.31
CA CYS A 45 -28.60 31.79 -4.47
C CYS A 45 -27.95 32.94 -5.25
N LEU A 46 -27.64 32.77 -6.54
CA LEU A 46 -27.21 33.88 -7.40
C LEU A 46 -28.30 34.95 -7.51
N GLY A 47 -29.56 34.53 -7.70
CA GLY A 47 -30.71 35.42 -7.71
C GLY A 47 -30.90 36.16 -6.38
N LEU A 48 -30.70 35.49 -5.24
CA LEU A 48 -30.73 36.13 -3.91
C LEU A 48 -29.59 37.15 -3.73
N PHE A 49 -28.38 36.83 -4.20
CA PHE A 49 -27.26 37.78 -4.19
C PHE A 49 -27.61 39.04 -4.99
N LEU A 50 -28.09 38.87 -6.23
CA LEU A 50 -28.49 39.98 -7.10
C LEU A 50 -29.61 40.82 -6.48
N ALA A 51 -30.62 40.18 -5.87
CA ALA A 51 -31.67 40.88 -5.14
C ALA A 51 -31.13 41.65 -3.92
N GLY A 52 -30.12 41.10 -3.22
CA GLY A 52 -29.48 41.69 -2.05
C GLY A 52 -28.53 42.85 -2.35
N VAL A 53 -28.08 43.02 -3.60
CA VAL A 53 -27.27 44.16 -4.06
C VAL A 53 -28.03 45.12 -4.97
N ALA A 54 -29.30 44.84 -5.24
CA ALA A 54 -30.14 45.65 -6.12
C ALA A 54 -30.28 47.09 -5.59
N GLN A 55 -30.04 48.06 -6.47
CA GLN A 55 -30.13 49.49 -6.17
C GLN A 55 -31.55 50.05 -6.31
N SER A 56 -32.47 49.30 -6.94
CA SER A 56 -33.85 49.71 -7.16
C SER A 56 -34.83 48.56 -6.90
N SER A 57 -36.07 48.91 -6.54
CA SER A 57 -37.16 47.95 -6.34
C SER A 57 -37.49 47.17 -7.62
N GLN A 58 -37.42 47.81 -8.79
CA GLN A 58 -37.66 47.17 -10.08
C GLN A 58 -36.61 46.10 -10.42
N MET A 59 -35.33 46.38 -10.19
CA MET A 59 -34.26 45.39 -10.38
C MET A 59 -34.40 44.22 -9.39
N SER A 60 -34.66 44.53 -8.11
CA SER A 60 -34.88 43.49 -7.10
C SER A 60 -36.05 42.58 -7.46
N LEU A 61 -37.17 43.15 -7.94
CA LEU A 61 -38.35 42.38 -8.36
C LEU A 61 -38.00 41.37 -9.47
N LEU A 62 -37.22 41.79 -10.47
CA LEU A 62 -36.75 40.89 -11.54
C LEU A 62 -35.88 39.76 -10.99
N TYR A 63 -34.91 40.08 -10.12
CA TYR A 63 -34.01 39.08 -9.55
C TYR A 63 -34.74 38.08 -8.64
N TRP A 64 -35.75 38.52 -7.87
CA TRP A 64 -36.61 37.63 -7.10
C TRP A 64 -37.42 36.69 -7.99
N ARG A 65 -37.93 37.15 -9.14
CA ARG A 65 -38.63 36.26 -10.10
C ARG A 65 -37.70 35.19 -10.66
N LEU A 66 -36.49 35.57 -11.05
CA LEU A 66 -35.47 34.62 -11.53
C LEU A 66 -35.07 33.62 -10.43
N ALA A 67 -34.90 34.10 -9.19
CA ALA A 67 -34.59 33.23 -8.05
C ALA A 67 -35.72 32.21 -7.79
N LEU A 68 -36.98 32.62 -7.86
CA LEU A 68 -38.15 31.75 -7.64
C LEU A 68 -38.28 30.64 -8.68
N VAL A 69 -37.87 30.88 -9.94
CA VAL A 69 -37.84 29.83 -10.98
C VAL A 69 -36.88 28.71 -10.57
N SER A 70 -35.62 29.05 -10.27
CA SER A 70 -34.63 28.06 -9.85
C SER A 70 -35.05 27.37 -8.54
N ASN A 71 -35.61 28.14 -7.59
CA ASN A 71 -36.10 27.58 -6.32
C ASN A 71 -37.20 26.53 -6.55
N THR A 72 -38.14 26.78 -7.47
CA THR A 72 -39.19 25.81 -7.82
C THR A 72 -38.62 24.47 -8.26
N PHE A 73 -37.54 24.49 -9.04
CA PHE A 73 -36.90 23.26 -9.52
C PHE A 73 -36.07 22.54 -8.45
N ILE A 74 -35.69 23.19 -7.34
CA ILE A 74 -34.97 22.54 -6.24
C ILE A 74 -35.78 21.36 -5.68
N SER A 75 -37.08 21.53 -5.39
CA SER A 75 -37.91 20.43 -4.87
C SER A 75 -38.20 19.36 -5.92
N VAL A 76 -38.36 19.75 -7.19
CA VAL A 76 -38.57 18.83 -8.33
C VAL A 76 -37.38 17.90 -8.48
N PHE A 77 -36.16 18.46 -8.56
CA PHE A 77 -34.95 17.66 -8.72
C PHE A 77 -34.55 16.93 -7.43
N LEU A 78 -34.93 17.41 -6.24
CA LEU A 78 -34.82 16.63 -5.01
C LEU A 78 -35.66 15.34 -5.11
N TYR A 79 -36.93 15.46 -5.50
CA TYR A 79 -37.79 14.30 -5.65
C TYR A 79 -37.28 13.36 -6.74
N HIS A 80 -36.81 13.89 -7.89
CA HIS A 80 -36.22 13.06 -8.94
C HIS A 80 -34.94 12.35 -8.47
N LEU A 81 -34.12 13.00 -7.64
CA LEU A 81 -32.92 12.39 -7.07
C LEU A 81 -33.30 11.20 -6.20
N ILE A 82 -34.29 11.36 -5.32
CA ILE A 82 -34.77 10.29 -4.43
C ILE A 82 -35.48 9.20 -5.23
N TYR A 83 -36.28 9.55 -6.24
CA TYR A 83 -36.88 8.61 -7.18
C TYR A 83 -35.82 7.71 -7.84
N SER A 84 -34.72 8.32 -8.29
CA SER A 84 -33.63 7.61 -8.98
C SER A 84 -32.78 6.78 -8.02
N LEU A 85 -32.45 7.31 -6.84
CA LEU A 85 -31.64 6.63 -5.83
C LEU A 85 -32.38 5.45 -5.21
N CYS A 86 -33.65 5.64 -4.84
CA CYS A 86 -34.49 4.61 -4.23
C CYS A 86 -35.13 3.67 -5.26
N LYS A 87 -34.83 3.83 -6.55
CA LYS A 87 -35.35 3.01 -7.67
C LYS A 87 -36.88 2.85 -7.62
N LEU A 88 -37.60 3.96 -7.42
CA LEU A 88 -39.06 3.93 -7.28
C LEU A 88 -39.75 3.61 -8.62
N ASN A 89 -40.86 2.87 -8.58
CA ASN A 89 -41.58 2.45 -9.79
C ASN A 89 -42.66 3.45 -10.27
N GLU A 90 -43.03 4.44 -9.44
CA GLU A 90 -44.14 5.37 -9.69
C GLU A 90 -43.80 6.55 -10.63
N LYS A 91 -43.61 6.28 -11.93
CA LYS A 91 -43.28 7.33 -12.92
C LYS A 91 -44.32 8.45 -13.04
N ARG A 92 -45.60 8.15 -12.79
CA ARG A 92 -46.71 9.13 -12.92
C ARG A 92 -46.55 10.31 -11.97
N LEU A 93 -46.19 10.05 -10.71
CA LEU A 93 -46.00 11.10 -9.71
C LEU A 93 -44.82 12.02 -10.06
N LEU A 94 -43.73 11.45 -10.57
CA LEU A 94 -42.59 12.23 -11.05
C LEU A 94 -42.99 13.18 -12.19
N ILE A 95 -43.76 12.71 -13.17
CA ILE A 95 -44.25 13.54 -14.29
C ILE A 95 -45.14 14.68 -13.78
N LEU A 96 -46.05 14.41 -12.85
CA LEU A 96 -46.91 15.43 -12.24
C LEU A 96 -46.10 16.52 -11.54
N ILE A 97 -45.06 16.14 -10.79
CA ILE A 97 -44.17 17.08 -10.09
C ILE A 97 -43.39 17.94 -11.10
N TYR A 98 -42.95 17.37 -12.22
CA TYR A 98 -42.31 18.13 -13.31
C TYR A 98 -43.26 19.14 -13.97
N LEU A 99 -44.47 18.71 -14.32
CA LEU A 99 -45.50 19.58 -14.92
C LEU A 99 -45.85 20.74 -13.98
N GLN A 100 -46.02 20.43 -12.70
CA GLN A 100 -46.28 21.42 -11.66
C GLN A 100 -45.11 22.42 -11.52
N GLY A 101 -43.87 21.95 -11.56
CA GLY A 101 -42.69 22.82 -11.52
C GLY A 101 -42.60 23.78 -12.71
N VAL A 102 -42.85 23.27 -13.92
CA VAL A 102 -42.91 24.09 -15.14
C VAL A 102 -44.03 25.13 -15.06
N LEU A 103 -45.23 24.73 -14.60
CA LEU A 103 -46.36 25.64 -14.42
C LEU A 103 -46.00 26.80 -13.48
N PHE A 104 -45.46 26.52 -12.29
CA PHE A 104 -45.08 27.56 -11.34
C PHE A 104 -43.91 28.42 -11.83
N ALA A 105 -42.95 27.85 -12.57
CA ALA A 105 -41.87 28.62 -13.18
C ALA A 105 -42.40 29.64 -14.22
N LEU A 106 -43.35 29.22 -15.07
CA LEU A 106 -44.01 30.11 -16.03
C LEU A 106 -44.84 31.20 -15.33
N ILE A 107 -45.59 30.83 -14.29
CA ILE A 107 -46.34 31.79 -13.47
C ILE A 107 -45.38 32.80 -12.82
N ALA A 108 -44.25 32.35 -12.27
CA ALA A 108 -43.27 33.22 -11.63
C ALA A 108 -42.63 34.24 -12.59
N LEU A 109 -42.40 33.85 -13.85
CA LEU A 109 -41.81 34.73 -14.87
C LEU A 109 -42.83 35.72 -15.44
N PHE A 110 -43.99 35.23 -15.86
CA PHE A 110 -44.89 35.96 -16.73
C PHE A 110 -46.12 36.53 -16.03
N TYR A 111 -46.56 35.93 -14.91
CA TYR A 111 -47.77 36.37 -14.24
C TYR A 111 -47.47 37.41 -13.15
N LYS A 112 -47.66 38.69 -13.48
CA LYS A 112 -47.35 39.82 -12.58
C LYS A 112 -47.95 39.70 -11.16
N PRO A 113 -49.21 39.23 -10.96
CA PRO A 113 -49.78 39.08 -9.62
C PRO A 113 -49.10 37.98 -8.77
N PHE A 114 -48.28 37.11 -9.35
CA PHE A 114 -47.51 36.13 -8.58
C PHE A 114 -46.52 36.82 -7.64
N LEU A 115 -45.75 37.78 -8.16
CA LEU A 115 -44.86 38.64 -7.39
C LEU A 115 -45.02 40.08 -7.88
N SER A 116 -45.80 40.87 -7.14
CA SER A 116 -46.20 42.24 -7.50
C SER A 116 -45.39 43.33 -6.79
N GLU A 117 -44.86 43.06 -5.60
CA GLU A 117 -44.24 44.06 -4.73
C GLU A 117 -42.97 43.51 -4.04
N VAL A 118 -41.95 44.38 -3.93
CA VAL A 118 -40.80 44.19 -3.03
C VAL A 118 -40.76 45.37 -2.06
N ARG A 119 -40.42 45.12 -0.80
CA ARG A 119 -40.28 46.14 0.24
C ARG A 119 -38.86 46.20 0.77
N LEU A 120 -38.43 47.38 1.20
CA LEU A 120 -37.15 47.52 1.89
C LEU A 120 -37.28 46.99 3.32
N ILE A 121 -36.53 45.95 3.67
CA ILE A 121 -36.45 45.40 5.03
C ILE A 121 -35.01 45.48 5.55
N PHE A 122 -34.87 45.51 6.88
CA PHE A 122 -33.59 45.64 7.58
C PHE A 122 -32.73 46.82 7.09
N ASN A 123 -33.38 47.88 6.59
CA ASN A 123 -32.78 49.09 6.01
C ASN A 123 -31.70 48.85 4.94
N THR A 124 -31.64 47.65 4.35
CA THR A 124 -30.51 47.23 3.52
C THR A 124 -30.89 46.36 2.33
N ILE A 125 -32.08 45.76 2.29
CA ILE A 125 -32.44 44.75 1.28
C ILE A 125 -33.87 44.96 0.76
N TYR A 126 -34.03 45.05 -0.56
CA TYR A 126 -35.34 44.97 -1.22
C TYR A 126 -35.78 43.50 -1.28
N TYR A 127 -36.84 43.15 -0.56
CA TYR A 127 -37.26 41.78 -0.32
C TYR A 127 -38.69 41.54 -0.79
N ALA A 128 -38.93 40.35 -1.35
CA ALA A 128 -40.24 39.94 -1.84
C ALA A 128 -41.29 39.89 -0.72
N LYS A 129 -42.52 40.31 -1.04
CA LYS A 129 -43.68 40.15 -0.16
C LYS A 129 -44.53 38.97 -0.64
N ALA A 130 -44.96 38.11 0.29
CA ALA A 130 -45.78 36.96 -0.06
C ALA A 130 -47.15 37.39 -0.60
N THR A 131 -47.52 36.85 -1.77
CA THR A 131 -48.87 36.91 -2.32
C THR A 131 -49.60 35.59 -2.02
N PRO A 132 -50.94 35.50 -2.14
CA PRO A 132 -51.66 34.23 -2.01
C PRO A 132 -51.13 33.13 -2.93
N LEU A 133 -50.64 33.50 -4.12
CA LEU A 133 -50.05 32.57 -5.08
C LEU A 133 -48.65 32.10 -4.68
N ILE A 134 -47.83 32.95 -4.06
CA ILE A 134 -46.57 32.54 -3.45
C ILE A 134 -46.83 31.58 -2.28
N SER A 135 -47.88 31.82 -1.48
CA SER A 135 -48.26 30.90 -0.41
C SER A 135 -48.72 29.53 -0.93
N LEU A 136 -49.50 29.51 -2.01
CA LEU A 136 -49.87 28.27 -2.68
C LEU A 136 -48.63 27.56 -3.23
N TRP A 137 -47.75 28.28 -3.93
CA TRP A 137 -46.49 27.73 -4.42
C TRP A 137 -45.64 27.14 -3.28
N PHE A 138 -45.50 27.85 -2.16
CA PHE A 138 -44.72 27.42 -1.02
C PHE A 138 -45.30 26.17 -0.34
N LEU A 139 -46.63 26.07 -0.26
CA LEU A 139 -47.32 24.88 0.25
C LEU A 139 -47.00 23.66 -0.64
N VAL A 140 -47.10 23.82 -1.96
CA VAL A 140 -46.84 22.71 -2.88
C VAL A 140 -45.35 22.35 -2.94
N PHE A 141 -44.45 23.34 -2.85
CA PHE A 141 -43.01 23.14 -2.69
C PHE A 141 -42.68 22.35 -1.41
N SER A 142 -43.32 22.69 -0.30
CA SER A 142 -43.13 22.02 1.00
C SER A 142 -43.69 20.60 0.96
N PHE A 143 -44.84 20.39 0.33
CA PHE A 143 -45.45 19.07 0.15
C PHE A 143 -44.57 18.13 -0.68
N THR A 144 -44.08 18.59 -1.84
CA THR A 144 -43.18 17.82 -2.71
C THR A 144 -41.87 17.45 -2.00
N THR A 145 -41.29 18.41 -1.28
CA THR A 145 -40.10 18.20 -0.43
C THR A 145 -40.39 17.16 0.68
N GLY A 146 -41.55 17.26 1.34
CA GLY A 146 -41.97 16.33 2.40
C GLY A 146 -42.14 14.90 1.92
N ILE A 147 -42.75 14.70 0.74
CA ILE A 147 -42.84 13.36 0.12
C ILE A 147 -41.44 12.81 -0.15
N ALA A 148 -40.53 13.64 -0.67
CA ALA A 148 -39.14 13.26 -0.91
C ALA A 148 -38.48 12.72 0.38
N PHE A 149 -38.56 13.48 1.48
CA PHE A 149 -38.04 13.06 2.79
C PHE A 149 -38.69 11.78 3.33
N TYR A 150 -40.00 11.63 3.15
CA TYR A 150 -40.70 10.40 3.54
C TYR A 150 -40.18 9.17 2.78
N ARG A 151 -40.00 9.28 1.45
CA ARG A 151 -39.52 8.17 0.61
C ARG A 151 -38.10 7.74 0.95
N ILE A 152 -37.18 8.68 1.19
CA ILE A 152 -35.81 8.31 1.60
C ILE A 152 -35.78 7.68 3.00
N LEU A 153 -36.65 8.09 3.93
CA LEU A 153 -36.78 7.44 5.24
C LEU A 153 -37.31 5.99 5.12
N GLN A 154 -38.27 5.75 4.22
CA GLN A 154 -38.71 4.38 3.92
C GLN A 154 -37.57 3.54 3.33
N PHE A 155 -36.78 4.10 2.43
CA PHE A 155 -35.63 3.43 1.84
C PHE A 155 -34.55 3.08 2.89
N VAL A 156 -34.24 3.99 3.83
CA VAL A 156 -33.29 3.74 4.92
C VAL A 156 -33.70 2.55 5.80
N LYS A 157 -35.00 2.28 5.96
CA LYS A 157 -35.50 1.13 6.74
C LYS A 157 -35.23 -0.22 6.06
N THR A 158 -35.14 -0.23 4.73
CA THR A 158 -35.03 -1.45 3.91
C THR A 158 -33.64 -1.64 3.31
N ALA A 159 -32.83 -0.58 3.20
CA ALA A 159 -31.47 -0.62 2.68
C ALA A 159 -30.47 -1.26 3.67
N HIS A 160 -29.41 -1.87 3.13
CA HIS A 160 -28.31 -2.48 3.90
C HIS A 160 -26.94 -2.02 3.39
N GLY A 161 -25.90 -2.18 4.23
CA GLY A 161 -24.52 -1.86 3.85
C GLY A 161 -24.29 -0.39 3.44
N GLU A 162 -23.54 -0.18 2.37
CA GLU A 162 -23.20 1.17 1.86
C GLU A 162 -24.43 1.95 1.40
N GLU A 163 -25.43 1.33 0.78
CA GLU A 163 -26.65 2.01 0.30
C GLU A 163 -27.42 2.68 1.45
N LYS A 164 -27.51 2.01 2.60
CA LYS A 164 -28.15 2.58 3.81
C LYS A 164 -27.38 3.80 4.32
N THR A 165 -26.07 3.67 4.38
CA THR A 165 -25.17 4.74 4.84
C THR A 165 -25.27 5.96 3.91
N GLN A 166 -25.24 5.74 2.59
CA GLN A 166 -25.40 6.79 1.59
C GLN A 166 -26.76 7.50 1.71
N ALA A 167 -27.84 6.76 1.88
CA ALA A 167 -29.17 7.32 2.08
C ALA A 167 -29.29 8.14 3.37
N LEU A 168 -28.66 7.71 4.47
CA LEU A 168 -28.61 8.47 5.74
C LEU A 168 -27.84 9.78 5.60
N TYR A 169 -26.70 9.79 4.92
CA TYR A 169 -25.96 11.03 4.66
C TYR A 169 -26.73 11.98 3.76
N LEU A 170 -27.40 11.46 2.72
CA LEU A 170 -28.27 12.26 1.86
C LEU A 170 -29.42 12.87 2.67
N PHE A 171 -30.08 12.08 3.53
CA PHE A 171 -31.17 12.55 4.38
C PHE A 171 -30.73 13.67 5.33
N TRP A 172 -29.68 13.45 6.12
CA TRP A 172 -29.20 14.44 7.09
C TRP A 172 -28.64 15.70 6.41
N GLY A 173 -27.90 15.53 5.32
CA GLY A 173 -27.41 16.66 4.54
C GLY A 173 -28.56 17.52 4.01
N MET A 174 -29.60 16.90 3.45
CA MET A 174 -30.78 17.61 2.96
C MET A 174 -31.55 18.32 4.07
N ILE A 175 -31.72 17.70 5.25
CA ILE A 175 -32.35 18.37 6.40
C ILE A 175 -31.63 19.68 6.74
N VAL A 176 -30.30 19.63 6.85
CA VAL A 176 -29.50 20.81 7.22
C VAL A 176 -29.61 21.91 6.15
N GLY A 177 -29.48 21.54 4.86
CA GLY A 177 -29.58 22.49 3.76
C GLY A 177 -30.97 23.14 3.65
N PHE A 178 -32.04 22.34 3.73
CA PHE A 178 -33.42 22.85 3.67
C PHE A 178 -33.82 23.64 4.91
N ALA A 179 -33.35 23.28 6.10
CA ALA A 179 -33.57 24.09 7.31
C ALA A 179 -32.99 25.51 7.13
N GLY A 180 -31.79 25.63 6.55
CA GLY A 180 -31.21 26.92 6.19
C GLY A 180 -32.02 27.67 5.15
N GLY A 181 -32.40 27.00 4.06
CA GLY A 181 -33.20 27.62 3.00
C GLY A 181 -34.60 28.06 3.45
N PHE A 182 -35.24 27.32 4.36
CA PHE A 182 -36.58 27.63 4.88
C PHE A 182 -36.61 28.99 5.59
N THR A 183 -35.51 29.39 6.23
CA THR A 183 -35.42 30.70 6.89
C THR A 183 -35.55 31.89 5.92
N ILE A 184 -35.25 31.69 4.63
CA ILE A 184 -35.47 32.70 3.58
C ILE A 184 -36.96 32.99 3.41
N ALA A 185 -37.85 32.04 3.71
CA ALA A 185 -39.29 32.25 3.59
C ALA A 185 -39.84 33.21 4.66
N LEU A 186 -39.21 33.28 5.85
CA LEU A 186 -39.76 33.99 7.01
C LEU A 186 -40.00 35.49 6.74
N PRO A 187 -39.06 36.25 6.16
CA PRO A 187 -39.30 37.67 5.88
C PRO A 187 -40.32 37.94 4.76
N LEU A 188 -40.62 36.95 3.89
CA LEU A 188 -41.70 37.08 2.92
C LEU A 188 -43.06 37.22 3.62
N TYR A 189 -43.20 36.64 4.81
CA TYR A 189 -44.42 36.60 5.63
C TYR A 189 -44.40 37.57 6.81
N ASP A 190 -43.58 38.64 6.76
CA ASP A 190 -43.48 39.64 7.83
C ASP A 190 -42.92 39.12 9.17
N ILE A 191 -42.26 37.95 9.17
CA ILE A 191 -41.60 37.43 10.37
C ILE A 191 -40.19 38.06 10.46
N PRO A 192 -39.86 38.80 11.53
CA PRO A 192 -38.67 39.66 11.61
C PRO A 192 -37.37 38.89 11.92
N ILE A 193 -37.10 37.82 11.19
CA ILE A 193 -35.88 37.02 11.31
C ILE A 193 -34.94 37.37 10.17
N TYR A 194 -33.71 37.78 10.47
CA TYR A 194 -32.74 38.11 9.43
C TYR A 194 -32.43 36.87 8.56
N PRO A 195 -32.49 36.96 7.22
CA PRO A 195 -32.36 35.82 6.31
C PRO A 195 -30.90 35.34 6.14
N GLY A 196 -30.14 35.20 7.23
CA GLY A 196 -28.73 34.78 7.19
C GLY A 196 -28.51 33.26 7.22
N TRP A 197 -29.49 32.48 7.71
CA TRP A 197 -29.31 31.05 8.02
C TRP A 197 -29.19 30.12 6.81
N HIS A 198 -29.39 30.63 5.59
CA HIS A 198 -29.12 29.87 4.37
C HIS A 198 -27.62 29.52 4.19
N PHE A 199 -26.72 30.04 5.05
CA PHE A 199 -25.34 29.55 5.14
C PHE A 199 -25.25 28.05 5.51
N LEU A 200 -26.28 27.47 6.14
CA LEU A 200 -26.33 26.03 6.46
C LEU A 200 -26.24 25.15 5.19
N ILE A 201 -26.51 25.72 4.01
CA ILE A 201 -26.32 25.04 2.72
C ILE A 201 -24.81 24.76 2.47
N CYS A 202 -23.90 25.57 3.00
CA CYS A 202 -22.46 25.26 2.97
C CYS A 202 -22.12 24.03 3.85
N ILE A 203 -22.83 23.83 4.96
CA ILE A 203 -22.66 22.64 5.82
C ILE A 203 -23.14 21.40 5.07
N TYR A 204 -24.26 21.49 4.36
CA TYR A 204 -24.72 20.46 3.42
C TYR A 204 -23.61 20.06 2.45
N ALA A 205 -22.94 21.02 1.79
CA ALA A 205 -21.85 20.73 0.85
C ALA A 205 -20.70 19.95 1.52
N GLY A 206 -20.38 20.28 2.77
CA GLY A 206 -19.40 19.56 3.58
C GLY A 206 -19.80 18.11 3.89
N ILE A 207 -21.06 17.88 4.30
CA ILE A 207 -21.60 16.53 4.60
C ILE A 207 -21.53 15.64 3.35
N PHE A 208 -21.89 16.16 2.18
CA PHE A 208 -21.81 15.41 0.93
C PHE A 208 -20.37 15.13 0.52
N THR A 209 -19.49 16.12 0.63
CA THR A 209 -18.06 15.92 0.37
C THR A 209 -17.50 14.81 1.26
N PHE A 210 -17.87 14.77 2.54
CA PHE A 210 -17.49 13.70 3.47
C PHE A 210 -18.02 12.33 3.04
N SER A 211 -19.33 12.25 2.73
CA SER A 211 -19.99 11.01 2.34
C SER A 211 -19.39 10.42 1.06
N ILE A 212 -19.06 11.28 0.10
CA ILE A 212 -18.39 10.88 -1.15
C ILE A 212 -16.98 10.35 -0.87
N LEU A 213 -16.20 11.04 -0.03
CA LEU A 213 -14.82 10.65 0.26
C LEU A 213 -14.71 9.36 1.07
N ARG A 214 -15.55 9.20 2.10
CA ARG A 214 -15.46 8.09 3.06
C ARG A 214 -16.28 6.88 2.65
N HIS A 215 -17.46 7.09 2.06
CA HIS A 215 -18.45 6.05 1.81
C HIS A 215 -18.81 5.89 0.33
N ARG A 216 -17.97 6.44 -0.56
CA ARG A 216 -18.10 6.35 -2.02
C ARG A 216 -19.49 6.75 -2.52
N PHE A 217 -20.11 7.75 -1.88
CA PHE A 217 -21.44 8.24 -2.25
C PHE A 217 -21.51 8.53 -3.76
N LEU A 218 -22.49 7.93 -4.43
CA LEU A 218 -22.70 7.99 -5.88
C LEU A 218 -21.56 7.43 -6.75
N ASP A 219 -20.63 6.60 -6.25
CA ASP A 219 -19.54 6.02 -7.06
C ASP A 219 -18.71 7.05 -7.87
N ILE A 220 -18.67 8.29 -7.41
CA ILE A 220 -17.94 9.38 -8.08
C ILE A 220 -16.43 9.12 -7.88
N ARG A 221 -15.61 9.21 -8.94
CA ARG A 221 -14.15 8.97 -8.88
C ARG A 221 -13.49 10.01 -7.98
N VAL A 222 -12.92 9.54 -6.87
CA VAL A 222 -12.28 10.31 -5.79
C VAL A 222 -11.27 11.36 -6.30
N GLY A 223 -10.67 11.16 -7.48
CA GLY A 223 -9.65 12.04 -8.07
C GLY A 223 -10.06 13.51 -8.25
N LEU A 224 -11.25 13.79 -8.81
CA LEU A 224 -11.73 15.17 -9.04
C LEU A 224 -12.53 15.73 -7.84
N ILE A 225 -13.07 14.88 -6.96
CA ILE A 225 -13.80 15.30 -5.73
C ILE A 225 -12.87 15.97 -4.72
N ARG A 226 -11.57 15.68 -4.81
CA ARG A 226 -10.54 16.41 -4.08
C ARG A 226 -10.49 17.90 -4.46
N MET A 227 -11.25 18.34 -5.46
CA MET A 227 -11.55 19.75 -5.77
C MET A 227 -12.69 20.37 -4.95
N LEU A 228 -13.46 19.60 -4.16
CA LEU A 228 -14.51 20.12 -3.27
C LEU A 228 -14.00 20.58 -1.91
N ILE A 229 -13.03 19.85 -1.35
CA ILE A 229 -12.29 20.28 -0.15
C ILE A 229 -11.74 21.71 -0.38
N PRO A 230 -11.13 21.99 -1.54
CA PRO A 230 -10.80 23.33 -1.99
C PRO A 230 -11.89 24.38 -1.86
N VAL A 231 -13.08 24.08 -2.38
CA VAL A 231 -14.23 24.99 -2.41
C VAL A 231 -14.79 25.23 -1.01
N CYS A 232 -14.81 24.22 -0.14
CA CYS A 232 -15.19 24.39 1.27
C CYS A 232 -14.20 25.28 2.03
N ILE A 233 -12.89 25.14 1.74
CA ILE A 233 -11.85 25.98 2.35
C ILE A 233 -11.87 27.39 1.77
N LEU A 234 -12.07 27.53 0.46
CA LEU A 234 -12.29 28.79 -0.26
C LEU A 234 -13.43 29.57 0.39
N THR A 235 -14.52 28.87 0.68
CA THR A 235 -15.72 29.39 1.33
C THR A 235 -15.43 29.86 2.75
N ALA A 236 -14.66 29.08 3.52
CA ALA A 236 -14.23 29.46 4.86
C ALA A 236 -13.26 30.66 4.86
N ILE A 237 -12.34 30.73 3.90
CA ILE A 237 -11.42 31.86 3.73
C ILE A 237 -12.18 33.11 3.31
N LEU A 238 -13.05 33.03 2.30
CA LEU A 238 -13.92 34.15 1.89
C LEU A 238 -14.77 34.65 3.06
N PHE A 239 -15.25 33.74 3.91
CA PHE A 239 -15.94 34.08 5.15
C PHE A 239 -15.06 34.92 6.09
N VAL A 240 -13.82 34.48 6.41
CA VAL A 240 -12.85 35.27 7.22
C VAL A 240 -12.57 36.63 6.63
N LEU A 241 -12.33 36.68 5.32
CA LEU A 241 -11.96 37.89 4.59
C LEU A 241 -13.08 38.94 4.60
N CYS A 242 -14.34 38.52 4.53
CA CYS A 242 -15.46 39.44 4.65
C CYS A 242 -15.72 39.88 6.09
N PHE A 243 -15.36 39.06 7.05
CA PHE A 243 -15.40 39.40 8.46
C PHE A 243 -14.37 40.50 8.81
N ILE A 244 -13.19 40.50 8.19
CA ILE A 244 -12.21 41.60 8.27
C ILE A 244 -12.78 42.93 7.75
N TYR A 245 -13.66 42.91 6.75
CA TYR A 245 -14.36 44.10 6.23
C TYR A 245 -15.32 44.73 7.28
N PHE A 246 -15.75 43.98 8.30
CA PHE A 246 -16.66 44.44 9.37
C PHE A 246 -15.97 44.99 10.63
N LYS A 247 -14.72 45.49 10.53
CA LYS A 247 -13.93 46.07 11.65
C LYS A 247 -13.74 45.10 12.82
N MET A 248 -13.23 43.91 12.55
CA MET A 248 -12.90 42.94 13.59
C MET A 248 -11.62 43.25 14.34
N THR A 249 -11.54 42.81 15.60
CA THR A 249 -10.30 42.79 16.36
C THR A 249 -9.34 41.73 15.83
N LEU A 250 -8.03 41.94 16.02
CA LEU A 250 -6.99 40.98 15.64
C LEU A 250 -7.22 39.61 16.32
N PHE A 251 -7.65 39.61 17.58
CA PHE A 251 -8.02 38.43 18.35
C PHE A 251 -9.18 37.64 17.73
N SER A 252 -10.25 38.32 17.28
CA SER A 252 -11.38 37.66 16.64
C SER A 252 -10.98 37.04 15.29
N VAL A 253 -10.10 37.68 14.52
CA VAL A 253 -9.59 37.11 13.25
C VAL A 253 -8.76 35.86 13.51
N ALA A 254 -7.89 35.90 14.52
CA ALA A 254 -7.09 34.74 14.95
C ALA A 254 -8.00 33.57 15.37
N SER A 255 -9.02 33.87 16.19
CA SER A 255 -9.97 32.87 16.73
C SER A 255 -10.77 32.17 15.63
N LEU A 256 -11.22 32.93 14.63
CA LEU A 256 -11.93 32.37 13.47
C LEU A 256 -11.00 31.53 12.58
N SER A 257 -9.74 31.96 12.42
CA SER A 257 -8.73 31.21 11.67
C SER A 257 -8.44 29.85 12.31
N VAL A 258 -8.33 29.81 13.65
CA VAL A 258 -8.21 28.57 14.43
C VAL A 258 -9.41 27.66 14.19
N ALA A 259 -10.63 28.21 14.29
CA ALA A 259 -11.86 27.44 14.08
C ALA A 259 -11.90 26.73 12.72
N ILE A 260 -11.50 27.45 11.68
CA ILE A 260 -11.48 26.93 10.31
C ILE A 260 -10.40 25.88 10.13
N LEU A 261 -9.15 26.19 10.50
CA LEU A 261 -8.01 25.28 10.31
C LEU A 261 -8.23 23.94 11.04
N CYS A 262 -8.66 23.98 12.30
CA CYS A 262 -8.89 22.78 13.08
C CYS A 262 -10.13 22.00 12.60
N SER A 263 -11.18 22.68 12.15
CA SER A 263 -12.33 21.99 11.52
C SER A 263 -11.93 21.25 10.25
N LEU A 264 -11.05 21.84 9.44
CA LEU A 264 -10.52 21.20 8.23
C LEU A 264 -9.63 20.00 8.55
N LEU A 265 -8.73 20.13 9.52
CA LEU A 265 -7.89 19.02 9.98
C LEU A 265 -8.74 17.85 10.49
N ALA A 266 -9.74 18.14 11.33
CA ALA A 266 -10.66 17.12 11.82
C ALA A 266 -11.41 16.42 10.67
N PHE A 267 -11.95 17.20 9.72
CA PHE A 267 -12.65 16.67 8.55
C PHE A 267 -11.77 15.70 7.74
N ILE A 268 -10.53 16.08 7.45
CA ILE A 268 -9.59 15.27 6.67
C ILE A 268 -9.30 13.96 7.39
N VAL A 269 -9.01 14.03 8.69
CA VAL A 269 -8.67 12.84 9.46
C VAL A 269 -9.86 11.90 9.58
N PHE A 270 -11.08 12.40 9.80
CA PHE A 270 -12.28 11.57 9.79
C PHE A 270 -12.59 10.97 8.41
N ALA A 271 -12.22 11.66 7.32
CA ALA A 271 -12.46 11.18 5.96
C ALA A 271 -11.48 10.07 5.55
N TYR A 272 -10.22 10.14 6.01
CA TYR A 272 -9.15 9.27 5.51
C TYR A 272 -8.62 8.24 6.52
N SER A 273 -8.80 8.43 7.82
CA SER A 273 -8.24 7.54 8.83
C SER A 273 -9.29 6.75 9.61
N THR A 274 -9.02 5.45 9.76
CA THR A 274 -9.78 4.54 10.62
C THR A 274 -9.08 4.23 11.94
N LYS A 275 -7.79 4.59 12.11
CA LYS A 275 -7.05 4.35 13.36
C LYS A 275 -7.63 5.17 14.52
N ARG A 276 -7.76 4.53 15.68
CA ARG A 276 -8.35 5.12 16.89
C ARG A 276 -7.65 6.40 17.35
N VAL A 277 -6.32 6.40 17.44
CA VAL A 277 -5.53 7.59 17.83
C VAL A 277 -5.79 8.79 16.91
N HIS A 278 -5.90 8.58 15.60
CA HIS A 278 -6.20 9.66 14.66
C HIS A 278 -7.64 10.17 14.84
N GLN A 279 -8.61 9.29 15.12
CA GLN A 279 -9.99 9.70 15.37
C GLN A 279 -10.12 10.52 16.65
N ILE A 280 -9.43 10.13 17.74
CA ILE A 280 -9.41 10.91 18.98
C ILE A 280 -8.74 12.28 18.74
N TRP A 281 -7.67 12.33 17.94
CA TRP A 281 -7.04 13.59 17.54
C TRP A 281 -7.93 14.48 16.66
N ALA A 282 -8.76 13.87 15.80
CA ALA A 282 -9.76 14.60 15.04
C ALA A 282 -10.83 15.20 15.97
N VAL A 283 -11.29 14.45 16.98
CA VAL A 283 -12.18 14.97 18.03
C VAL A 283 -11.53 16.13 18.79
N PHE A 284 -10.24 16.01 19.14
CA PHE A 284 -9.48 17.12 19.74
C PHE A 284 -9.54 18.38 18.87
N ASN A 285 -9.31 18.26 17.55
CA ASN A 285 -9.39 19.39 16.64
C ASN A 285 -10.82 19.96 16.49
N VAL A 286 -11.87 19.14 16.58
CA VAL A 286 -13.26 19.64 16.65
C VAL A 286 -13.45 20.51 17.90
N ILE A 287 -12.95 20.06 19.05
CA ILE A 287 -13.03 20.83 20.31
C ILE A 287 -12.26 22.14 20.18
N VAL A 288 -11.03 22.13 19.64
CA VAL A 288 -10.25 23.35 19.36
C VAL A 288 -11.02 24.29 18.41
N ALA A 289 -11.75 23.74 17.43
CA ALA A 289 -12.52 24.55 16.51
C ALA A 289 -13.73 25.24 17.17
N VAL A 290 -14.48 24.51 18.01
CA VAL A 290 -15.58 25.09 18.79
C VAL A 290 -15.04 26.14 19.77
N TRP A 291 -13.86 25.91 20.35
CA TRP A 291 -13.18 26.87 21.19
C TRP A 291 -12.84 28.15 20.41
N GLY A 292 -12.28 28.05 19.21
CA GLY A 292 -12.03 29.19 18.33
C GLY A 292 -13.31 29.98 18.00
N LEU A 293 -14.43 29.31 17.73
CA LEU A 293 -15.72 29.97 17.49
C LEU A 293 -16.25 30.69 18.73
N ALA A 294 -16.12 30.09 19.92
CA ALA A 294 -16.53 30.73 21.18
C ALA A 294 -15.69 31.98 21.47
N ASN A 295 -14.37 31.92 21.27
CA ASN A 295 -13.48 33.09 21.41
C ASN A 295 -13.81 34.19 20.40
N PHE A 296 -14.07 33.83 19.14
CA PHE A 296 -14.50 34.78 18.11
C PHE A 296 -15.81 35.48 18.51
N ALA A 297 -16.82 34.72 18.93
CA ALA A 297 -18.12 35.26 19.32
C ALA A 297 -18.04 36.12 20.60
N GLY A 298 -17.24 35.71 21.58
CA GLY A 298 -16.93 36.50 22.77
C GLY A 298 -16.24 37.83 22.43
N GLY A 299 -15.19 37.78 21.60
CA GLY A 299 -14.44 38.97 21.17
C GLY A 299 -15.24 39.93 20.28
N MET A 300 -16.28 39.45 19.60
CA MET A 300 -17.18 40.27 18.76
C MET A 300 -18.42 40.79 19.52
N SER A 301 -18.61 40.39 20.78
CA SER A 301 -19.81 40.73 21.54
C SER A 301 -19.81 42.20 21.98
N VAL A 302 -20.83 42.93 21.53
CA VAL A 302 -21.00 44.36 21.83
C VAL A 302 -21.52 44.59 23.26
N THR A 303 -22.29 43.64 23.81
CA THR A 303 -22.89 43.74 25.15
C THR A 303 -22.22 42.78 26.14
N PRO A 304 -22.04 43.19 27.41
CA PRO A 304 -21.38 42.37 28.43
C PRO A 304 -22.06 41.02 28.68
N GLU A 305 -23.39 40.98 28.57
CA GLU A 305 -24.22 39.78 28.79
C GLU A 305 -23.99 38.73 27.70
N LYS A 306 -24.02 39.14 26.42
CA LYS A 306 -23.73 38.25 25.29
C LYS A 306 -22.29 37.73 25.34
N ALA A 307 -21.33 38.60 25.69
CA ALA A 307 -19.94 38.21 25.84
C ALA A 307 -19.80 37.11 26.91
N LEU A 308 -20.46 37.27 28.06
CA LEU A 308 -20.42 36.31 29.16
C LEU A 308 -20.92 34.91 28.74
N ILE A 309 -21.96 34.82 27.90
CA ILE A 309 -22.46 33.53 27.38
C ILE A 309 -21.38 32.81 26.58
N PHE A 310 -20.71 33.52 25.67
CA PHE A 310 -19.66 32.93 24.83
C PHE A 310 -18.38 32.60 25.62
N TRP A 311 -18.04 33.39 26.64
CA TRP A 311 -16.93 33.06 27.55
C TRP A 311 -17.22 31.84 28.42
N ARG A 312 -18.46 31.65 28.87
CA ARG A 312 -18.87 30.40 29.53
C ARG A 312 -18.76 29.20 28.59
N LEU A 313 -19.20 29.36 27.34
CA LEU A 313 -19.05 28.31 26.33
C LEU A 313 -17.58 27.99 26.07
N GLU A 314 -16.73 29.00 25.95
CA GLU A 314 -15.28 28.85 25.79
C GLU A 314 -14.68 28.01 26.92
N CYS A 315 -14.96 28.34 28.18
CA CYS A 315 -14.46 27.59 29.35
C CYS A 315 -14.95 26.13 29.38
N VAL A 316 -16.21 25.86 29.01
CA VAL A 316 -16.71 24.48 28.88
C VAL A 316 -15.87 23.70 27.89
N VAL A 317 -15.61 24.27 26.72
CA VAL A 317 -14.86 23.60 25.65
C VAL A 317 -13.39 23.42 26.05
N THR A 318 -12.77 24.43 26.66
CA THR A 318 -11.40 24.39 27.18
C THR A 318 -11.22 23.27 28.21
N THR A 319 -12.24 22.99 29.01
CA THR A 319 -12.23 21.88 29.97
C THR A 319 -12.00 20.54 29.28
N PHE A 320 -12.70 20.27 28.17
CA PHE A 320 -12.54 19.02 27.43
C PHE A 320 -11.29 18.98 26.56
N LEU A 321 -10.70 20.14 26.24
CA LEU A 321 -9.48 20.25 25.44
C LEU A 321 -8.30 19.54 26.13
N SER A 322 -8.10 19.73 27.44
CA SER A 322 -7.04 19.04 28.19
C SER A 322 -7.33 17.54 28.34
N VAL A 323 -8.59 17.16 28.56
CA VAL A 323 -9.03 15.76 28.73
C VAL A 323 -8.79 14.96 27.45
N VAL A 324 -9.27 15.46 26.31
CA VAL A 324 -9.12 14.76 25.03
C VAL A 324 -7.67 14.80 24.57
N TYR A 325 -6.92 15.88 24.83
CA TYR A 325 -5.48 15.89 24.55
C TYR A 325 -4.73 14.80 25.35
N TYR A 326 -5.01 14.65 26.63
CA TYR A 326 -4.45 13.56 27.44
C TYR A 326 -4.81 12.19 26.85
N HIS A 327 -6.05 12.00 26.39
CA HIS A 327 -6.49 10.77 25.72
C HIS A 327 -5.71 10.51 24.42
N VAL A 328 -5.47 11.54 23.60
CA VAL A 328 -4.62 11.41 22.39
C VAL A 328 -3.23 10.92 22.77
N ILE A 329 -2.61 11.51 23.79
CA ILE A 329 -1.26 11.12 24.22
C ILE A 329 -1.25 9.71 24.82
N ALA A 330 -2.26 9.35 25.62
CA ALA A 330 -2.37 8.02 26.19
C ALA A 330 -2.46 6.94 25.09
N GLU A 331 -3.30 7.17 24.08
CA GLU A 331 -3.44 6.26 22.95
C GLU A 331 -2.18 6.23 22.07
N PHE A 332 -1.58 7.39 21.76
CA PHE A 332 -0.37 7.48 20.94
C PHE A 332 0.84 6.80 21.59
N CYS A 333 1.01 6.97 22.90
CA CYS A 333 2.11 6.36 23.65
C CYS A 333 1.81 4.91 24.10
N GLY A 334 0.61 4.38 23.85
CA GLY A 334 0.19 3.05 24.32
C GLY A 334 0.00 2.92 25.84
N ILE A 335 -0.22 4.04 26.54
CA ILE A 335 -0.26 4.10 28.01
C ILE A 335 -1.65 3.70 28.52
N HIS A 336 -1.73 2.59 29.22
CA HIS A 336 -2.97 2.11 29.84
C HIS A 336 -3.13 2.64 31.28
N ARG A 337 -3.70 3.84 31.43
CA ARG A 337 -4.12 4.41 32.74
C ARG A 337 -5.60 4.76 32.79
N PRO A 338 -6.50 3.75 32.88
CA PRO A 338 -7.95 3.97 32.80
C PRO A 338 -8.49 4.86 33.93
N ARG A 339 -7.91 4.78 35.14
CA ARG A 339 -8.35 5.60 36.30
C ARG A 339 -8.09 7.09 36.11
N MET A 340 -6.93 7.46 35.55
CA MET A 340 -6.59 8.87 35.28
C MET A 340 -7.47 9.42 34.16
N LEU A 341 -7.69 8.64 33.11
CA LEU A 341 -8.56 9.02 32.01
C LEU A 341 -10.01 9.20 32.50
N LEU A 342 -10.51 8.26 33.30
CA LEU A 342 -11.83 8.35 33.93
C LEU A 342 -11.96 9.58 34.82
N PHE A 343 -10.96 9.86 35.66
CA PHE A 343 -10.91 11.07 36.48
C PHE A 343 -11.00 12.35 35.63
N ALA A 344 -10.23 12.43 34.55
CA ALA A 344 -10.22 13.59 33.66
C ALA A 344 -11.61 13.82 33.01
N TYR A 345 -12.29 12.77 32.55
CA TYR A 345 -13.64 12.88 32.00
C TYR A 345 -14.69 13.25 33.06
N ILE A 346 -14.65 12.63 34.24
CA ILE A 346 -15.59 12.92 35.33
C ILE A 346 -15.45 14.38 35.78
N GLN A 347 -14.21 14.82 35.99
CA GLN A 347 -13.92 16.21 36.34
C GLN A 347 -14.50 17.16 35.30
N GLY A 348 -14.28 16.90 34.01
CA GLY A 348 -14.80 17.75 32.94
C GLY A 348 -16.33 17.91 33.00
N ILE A 349 -17.05 16.79 33.18
CA ILE A 349 -18.51 16.77 33.30
C ILE A 349 -18.99 17.55 34.54
N LEU A 350 -18.31 17.41 35.68
CA LEU A 350 -18.68 18.10 36.92
C LEU A 350 -18.50 19.62 36.83
N PHE A 351 -17.53 20.11 36.06
CA PHE A 351 -17.33 21.56 35.88
C PHE A 351 -18.36 22.21 34.93
N VAL A 352 -18.99 21.47 34.01
CA VAL A 352 -19.97 22.03 33.07
C VAL A 352 -21.09 22.82 33.77
N PRO A 353 -21.85 22.28 34.75
CA PRO A 353 -22.91 23.04 35.41
C PRO A 353 -22.36 24.23 36.21
N LEU A 354 -21.16 24.10 36.79
CA LEU A 354 -20.50 25.20 37.50
C LEU A 354 -20.18 26.35 36.53
N ILE A 355 -19.66 26.05 35.35
CA ILE A 355 -19.30 27.06 34.33
C ILE A 355 -20.57 27.74 33.77
N ILE A 356 -21.59 26.95 33.40
CA ILE A 356 -22.77 27.49 32.71
C ILE A 356 -23.67 28.28 33.65
N PHE A 357 -23.91 27.79 34.86
CA PHE A 357 -24.96 28.33 35.74
C PHE A 357 -24.42 29.16 36.91
N SER A 358 -23.17 28.95 37.35
CA SER A 358 -22.66 29.63 38.54
C SER A 358 -22.09 31.02 38.24
N LYS A 359 -22.67 32.04 38.87
CA LYS A 359 -22.08 33.39 38.95
C LYS A 359 -20.75 33.41 39.69
N HIS A 360 -20.50 32.42 40.56
CA HIS A 360 -19.23 32.28 41.29
C HIS A 360 -18.10 31.71 40.41
N PHE A 361 -18.42 31.17 39.23
CA PHE A 361 -17.42 30.74 38.26
C PHE A 361 -17.06 31.88 37.29
N LEU A 362 -18.05 32.37 36.53
CA LEU A 362 -17.94 33.56 35.68
C LEU A 362 -19.15 34.46 35.91
N GLY A 363 -18.95 35.52 36.71
CA GLY A 363 -20.05 36.38 37.18
C GLY A 363 -20.14 37.74 36.48
N SER A 364 -19.05 38.24 35.92
CA SER A 364 -19.00 39.57 35.31
C SER A 364 -17.98 39.63 34.18
N THR A 365 -18.18 40.60 33.29
CA THR A 365 -17.21 41.01 32.27
C THR A 365 -16.79 42.45 32.51
N TYR A 366 -15.63 42.83 32.00
CA TYR A 366 -15.13 44.20 32.00
C TYR A 366 -14.67 44.59 30.59
N TYR A 367 -14.75 45.86 30.24
CA TYR A 367 -14.31 46.33 28.93
C TYR A 367 -12.78 46.40 28.89
N ALA A 368 -12.16 45.68 27.94
CA ALA A 368 -10.73 45.51 27.83
C ALA A 368 -10.24 45.88 26.42
N PHE A 369 -9.01 46.41 26.35
CA PHE A 369 -8.28 46.70 25.10
C PHE A 369 -9.03 47.60 24.12
N ASP A 370 -9.91 48.46 24.62
CA ASP A 370 -10.77 49.36 23.85
C ASP A 370 -11.53 48.67 22.70
N SER A 371 -11.80 47.38 22.85
CA SER A 371 -12.27 46.56 21.73
C SER A 371 -13.20 45.42 22.11
N MET A 372 -13.14 44.87 23.33
CA MET A 372 -13.96 43.71 23.70
C MET A 372 -14.31 43.65 25.20
N HIS A 373 -15.44 43.02 25.52
CA HIS A 373 -15.82 42.70 26.89
C HIS A 373 -15.18 41.37 27.31
N TYR A 374 -14.23 41.40 28.24
CA TYR A 374 -13.52 40.22 28.73
C TYR A 374 -14.09 39.72 30.05
N TYR A 375 -14.04 38.42 30.30
CA TYR A 375 -14.53 37.85 31.56
C TYR A 375 -13.55 38.08 32.72
N LYS A 376 -14.07 38.18 33.95
CA LYS A 376 -13.25 38.32 35.16
C LYS A 376 -13.10 36.97 35.88
N ALA A 377 -11.85 36.59 36.16
CA ALA A 377 -11.52 35.37 36.89
C ALA A 377 -12.01 35.42 38.35
N THR A 378 -12.56 34.31 38.82
CA THR A 378 -12.92 34.08 40.23
C THR A 378 -12.01 33.02 40.85
N ILE A 379 -12.20 32.74 42.15
CA ILE A 379 -11.49 31.64 42.84
C ILE A 379 -11.81 30.29 42.20
N LEU A 380 -13.08 30.02 41.85
CA LEU A 380 -13.46 28.77 41.19
C LEU A 380 -12.86 28.65 39.79
N PHE A 381 -12.80 29.76 39.04
CA PHE A 381 -12.10 29.80 37.76
C PHE A 381 -10.60 29.48 37.92
N THR A 382 -9.96 30.01 38.96
CA THR A 382 -8.54 29.77 39.24
C THR A 382 -8.27 28.30 39.57
N LEU A 383 -9.12 27.68 40.40
CA LEU A 383 -9.03 26.24 40.71
C LEU A 383 -9.21 25.38 39.45
N TRP A 384 -10.16 25.74 38.59
CA TRP A 384 -10.37 25.08 37.30
C TRP A 384 -9.15 25.20 36.39
N ALA A 385 -8.58 26.40 36.25
CA ALA A 385 -7.38 26.63 35.44
C ALA A 385 -6.18 25.83 35.96
N LEU A 386 -5.99 25.74 37.28
CA LEU A 386 -4.95 24.90 37.88
C LEU A 386 -5.11 23.42 37.51
N ILE A 387 -6.33 22.87 37.63
CA ILE A 387 -6.61 21.48 37.23
C ILE A 387 -6.34 21.28 35.73
N TRP A 388 -6.72 22.25 34.90
CA TRP A 388 -6.46 22.21 33.46
C TRP A 388 -4.96 22.15 33.14
N PHE A 389 -4.13 22.97 33.82
CA PHE A 389 -2.68 22.93 33.67
C PHE A 389 -2.08 21.61 34.18
N LEU A 390 -2.61 21.02 35.26
CA LEU A 390 -2.15 19.73 35.78
C LEU A 390 -2.41 18.58 34.79
N ILE A 391 -3.61 18.51 34.21
CA ILE A 391 -3.96 17.47 33.22
C ILE A 391 -3.08 17.64 31.97
N THR A 392 -3.00 18.86 31.44
CA THR A 392 -2.19 19.16 30.25
C THR A 392 -0.70 18.90 30.48
N GLY A 393 -0.17 19.33 31.63
CA GLY A 393 1.21 19.07 32.03
C GLY A 393 1.51 17.58 32.17
N SER A 394 0.57 16.80 32.72
CA SER A 394 0.72 15.34 32.81
C SER A 394 0.82 14.67 31.44
N ALA A 395 0.07 15.16 30.44
CA ALA A 395 0.17 14.68 29.06
C ALA A 395 1.56 14.96 28.47
N PHE A 396 2.09 16.17 28.63
CA PHE A 396 3.45 16.50 28.17
C PHE A 396 4.54 15.71 28.89
N ILE A 397 4.39 15.44 30.19
CA ILE A 397 5.33 14.62 30.96
C ILE A 397 5.36 13.19 30.41
N GLU A 398 4.20 12.58 30.18
CA GLU A 398 4.13 11.22 29.63
C GLU A 398 4.69 11.15 28.20
N LEU A 399 4.38 12.15 27.36
CA LEU A 399 4.96 12.23 26.02
C LEU A 399 6.49 12.42 26.05
N HIS A 400 7.01 13.22 26.99
CA HIS A 400 8.45 13.39 27.16
C HIS A 400 9.15 12.09 27.59
N LYS A 401 8.53 11.30 28.49
CA LYS A 401 9.02 9.96 28.85
C LYS A 401 9.03 9.04 27.64
N PHE A 402 8.00 9.08 26.81
CA PHE A 402 7.91 8.30 25.57
C PHE A 402 9.04 8.67 24.60
N ILE A 403 9.27 9.96 24.33
CA ILE A 403 10.35 10.46 23.46
C ILE A 403 11.73 9.93 23.87
N LYS A 404 12.00 9.78 25.18
CA LYS A 404 13.27 9.24 25.68
C LYS A 404 13.49 7.77 25.32
N ARG A 405 12.41 7.00 25.17
CA ARG A 405 12.44 5.55 24.88
C ARG A 405 12.29 5.25 23.39
N SER A 406 11.65 6.12 22.63
CA SER A 406 11.45 5.94 21.18
C SER A 406 12.74 6.13 20.38
N LYS A 407 12.84 5.45 19.23
CA LYS A 407 13.91 5.63 18.22
C LYS A 407 13.31 5.84 16.82
N GLY A 408 14.13 6.26 15.87
CA GLY A 408 13.73 6.40 14.46
C GLY A 408 12.58 7.39 14.21
N ILE A 409 11.65 7.00 13.32
CA ILE A 409 10.54 7.85 12.92
C ILE A 409 9.54 8.09 14.06
N ILE A 410 9.33 7.11 14.95
CA ILE A 410 8.42 7.21 16.10
C ILE A 410 8.89 8.31 17.07
N LYS A 411 10.21 8.39 17.33
CA LYS A 411 10.77 9.48 18.14
C LYS A 411 10.51 10.84 17.49
N THR A 412 10.64 10.92 16.17
CA THR A 412 10.41 12.15 15.44
C THR A 412 8.94 12.55 15.47
N GLN A 413 8.02 11.61 15.24
CA GLN A 413 6.57 11.79 15.39
C GLN A 413 6.22 12.31 16.79
N ALA A 414 6.79 11.70 17.84
CA ALA A 414 6.58 12.10 19.22
C ALA A 414 7.11 13.53 19.52
N LEU A 415 8.27 13.91 18.95
CA LEU A 415 8.80 15.27 19.06
C LEU A 415 7.87 16.32 18.43
N TYR A 416 7.28 16.03 17.26
CA TYR A 416 6.29 16.93 16.66
C TYR A 416 4.99 16.98 17.47
N MET A 417 4.52 15.85 18.00
CA MET A 417 3.40 15.80 18.94
C MET A 417 3.69 16.47 20.28
N PHE A 418 4.95 16.79 20.58
CA PHE A 418 5.32 17.56 21.77
C PHE A 418 5.37 19.04 21.45
N TRP A 419 6.24 19.45 20.53
CA TRP A 419 6.50 20.87 20.28
C TRP A 419 5.33 21.61 19.65
N ALA A 420 4.60 21.00 18.71
CA ALA A 420 3.49 21.68 18.07
C ALA A 420 2.32 21.91 19.03
N PRO A 421 1.79 20.90 19.76
CA PRO A 421 0.77 21.15 20.75
C PRO A 421 1.25 22.03 21.91
N LEU A 422 2.52 21.99 22.30
CA LEU A 422 3.06 22.89 23.33
C LEU A 422 2.92 24.36 22.88
N LEU A 423 3.28 24.65 21.63
CA LEU A 423 3.10 25.97 21.05
C LEU A 423 1.62 26.38 20.95
N GLY A 424 0.72 25.45 20.63
CA GLY A 424 -0.71 25.72 20.61
C GLY A 424 -1.32 25.97 22.00
N HIS A 425 -0.98 25.11 22.98
CA HIS A 425 -1.48 25.25 24.36
C HIS A 425 -0.93 26.51 25.03
N THR A 426 0.29 26.94 24.73
CA THR A 426 0.82 28.23 25.22
C THR A 426 0.06 29.42 24.62
N GLY A 427 -0.30 29.35 23.33
CA GLY A 427 -1.22 30.31 22.68
C GLY A 427 -2.57 30.44 23.36
N GLY A 428 -3.20 29.29 23.65
CA GLY A 428 -4.45 29.24 24.38
C GLY A 428 -4.31 29.72 25.83
N ALA A 429 -3.28 29.29 26.55
CA ALA A 429 -3.07 29.66 27.95
C ALA A 429 -2.90 31.18 28.15
N ILE A 430 -2.30 31.89 27.19
CA ILE A 430 -2.14 33.34 27.25
C ILE A 430 -3.50 34.07 27.21
N THR A 431 -4.56 33.47 26.66
CA THR A 431 -5.91 34.08 26.69
C THR A 431 -6.51 34.09 28.10
N ILE A 432 -5.96 33.36 29.05
CA ILE A 432 -6.43 33.38 30.44
C ILE A 432 -5.91 34.62 31.18
N ILE A 433 -4.78 35.20 30.77
CA ILE A 433 -4.10 36.30 31.49
C ILE A 433 -4.99 37.55 31.65
N PRO A 434 -5.71 38.02 30.61
CA PRO A 434 -6.62 39.16 30.76
C PRO A 434 -7.75 38.88 31.76
N ALA A 435 -8.13 37.64 32.01
CA ALA A 435 -9.18 37.34 32.98
C ALA A 435 -8.82 37.79 34.41
N PHE A 436 -7.52 37.86 34.71
CA PHE A 436 -7.00 38.32 35.99
C PHE A 436 -6.83 39.86 36.07
N GLY A 437 -7.27 40.60 35.05
CA GLY A 437 -7.15 42.06 34.99
C GLY A 437 -5.76 42.55 34.56
N ILE A 438 -4.90 41.66 34.06
CA ILE A 438 -3.59 42.01 33.52
C ILE A 438 -3.78 42.44 32.06
N PRO A 439 -3.37 43.66 31.65
CA PRO A 439 -3.66 44.23 30.33
C PRO A 439 -2.73 43.68 29.23
N LEU A 440 -2.60 42.36 29.13
CA LEU A 440 -1.85 41.69 28.07
C LEU A 440 -2.78 41.32 26.92
N TYR A 441 -2.68 42.01 25.78
CA TYR A 441 -3.52 41.66 24.62
C TYR A 441 -3.21 40.22 24.17
N PRO A 442 -4.22 39.34 23.95
CA PRO A 442 -4.03 37.92 23.64
C PRO A 442 -3.58 37.68 22.18
N ALA A 443 -2.56 38.40 21.70
CA ALA A 443 -2.04 38.29 20.34
C ALA A 443 -1.42 36.91 20.05
N PHE A 444 -0.84 36.25 21.06
CA PHE A 444 -0.18 34.95 20.90
C PHE A 444 -1.16 33.81 20.56
N HIS A 445 -2.47 34.08 20.56
CA HIS A 445 -3.51 33.16 20.10
C HIS A 445 -3.25 32.61 18.68
N PHE A 446 -2.54 33.36 17.82
CA PHE A 446 -2.10 32.88 16.50
C PHE A 446 -1.16 31.67 16.53
N SER A 447 -0.51 31.37 17.66
CA SER A 447 0.36 30.21 17.78
C SER A 447 -0.40 28.89 17.62
N VAL A 448 -1.73 28.89 17.83
CA VAL A 448 -2.62 27.75 17.55
C VAL A 448 -2.72 27.48 16.03
N CYS A 449 -2.68 28.51 15.19
CA CYS A 449 -2.58 28.34 13.74
C CYS A 449 -1.23 27.72 13.35
N VAL A 450 -0.15 28.12 14.04
CA VAL A 450 1.19 27.54 13.84
C VAL A 450 1.22 26.08 14.25
N TYR A 451 0.57 25.71 15.37
CA TYR A 451 0.35 24.31 15.75
C TYR A 451 -0.28 23.51 14.62
N ALA A 452 -1.40 23.99 14.06
CA ALA A 452 -2.11 23.32 12.98
C ALA A 452 -1.20 23.11 11.75
N ALA A 453 -0.40 24.12 11.38
CA ALA A 453 0.55 24.04 10.27
C ALA A 453 1.67 23.02 10.54
N VAL A 454 2.29 23.06 11.72
CA VAL A 454 3.38 22.15 12.08
C VAL A 454 2.88 20.71 12.19
N MET A 455 1.68 20.47 12.73
CA MET A 455 1.07 19.14 12.74
C MET A 455 0.79 18.62 11.33
N THR A 456 0.30 19.48 10.44
CA THR A 456 0.10 19.14 9.02
C THR A 456 1.42 18.73 8.36
N TYR A 457 2.50 19.46 8.62
CA TYR A 457 3.84 19.11 8.15
C TYR A 457 4.34 17.79 8.73
N ALA A 458 4.13 17.55 10.03
CA ALA A 458 4.52 16.29 10.68
C ALA A 458 3.80 15.07 10.08
N MET A 459 2.51 15.23 9.74
CA MET A 459 1.72 14.23 9.02
C MET A 459 2.28 13.94 7.62
N PHE A 460 2.78 14.97 6.93
CA PHE A 460 3.39 14.84 5.59
C PHE A 460 4.77 14.17 5.61
N ARG A 461 5.69 14.67 6.44
CA ARG A 461 7.11 14.27 6.37
C ARG A 461 7.41 12.99 7.14
N TYR A 462 6.74 12.76 8.27
CA TYR A 462 7.10 11.71 9.22
C TYR A 462 6.03 10.64 9.38
N GLN A 463 5.09 10.54 8.44
CA GLN A 463 4.07 9.48 8.42
C GLN A 463 3.25 9.39 9.72
N LEU A 464 3.05 10.52 10.41
CA LEU A 464 2.25 10.56 11.64
C LEU A 464 0.86 9.94 11.40
N MET A 465 0.36 10.03 10.16
CA MET A 465 -0.82 9.36 9.67
C MET A 465 -0.59 8.85 8.23
N ASP A 466 -1.22 7.73 7.87
CA ASP A 466 -1.10 7.10 6.56
C ASP A 466 -1.99 7.79 5.51
N ILE A 467 -1.81 9.11 5.36
CA ILE A 467 -2.63 9.98 4.50
C ILE A 467 -1.76 10.98 3.72
N ARG A 468 -0.46 10.70 3.55
CA ARG A 468 0.52 11.60 2.91
C ARG A 468 0.03 12.19 1.60
N ILE A 469 -0.58 11.37 0.76
CA ILE A 469 -1.07 11.81 -0.55
C ILE A 469 -2.31 12.70 -0.38
N ALA A 470 -3.20 12.45 0.58
CA ALA A 470 -4.34 13.33 0.85
C ALA A 470 -3.91 14.70 1.37
N VAL A 471 -2.90 14.74 2.25
CA VAL A 471 -2.37 15.98 2.84
C VAL A 471 -1.56 16.79 1.83
N THR A 472 -0.76 16.16 0.96
CA THR A 472 -0.05 16.85 -0.14
C THR A 472 -1.02 17.58 -1.04
N ARG A 473 -2.11 16.91 -1.41
CA ARG A 473 -3.17 17.48 -2.24
C ARG A 473 -3.86 18.65 -1.57
N LEU A 474 -4.04 18.60 -0.25
CA LEU A 474 -4.54 19.72 0.54
C LEU A 474 -3.55 20.87 0.60
N GLY A 475 -2.27 20.60 0.84
CA GLY A 475 -1.23 21.63 0.96
C GLY A 475 -1.07 22.42 -0.33
N VAL A 476 -0.94 21.72 -1.47
CA VAL A 476 -0.91 22.34 -2.80
C VAL A 476 -2.19 23.15 -3.05
N PHE A 477 -3.34 22.61 -2.64
CA PHE A 477 -4.59 23.34 -2.72
C PHE A 477 -4.55 24.66 -1.93
N VAL A 478 -4.21 24.62 -0.64
CA VAL A 478 -4.21 25.80 0.24
C VAL A 478 -3.31 26.87 -0.37
N VAL A 479 -2.10 26.51 -0.80
CA VAL A 479 -1.17 27.46 -1.43
C VAL A 479 -1.76 28.07 -2.70
N VAL A 480 -2.23 27.24 -3.64
CA VAL A 480 -2.74 27.74 -4.93
C VAL A 480 -3.96 28.63 -4.73
N TYR A 481 -4.92 28.21 -3.91
CA TYR A 481 -6.17 28.96 -3.76
C TYR A 481 -6.11 30.10 -2.76
N SER A 482 -5.17 30.09 -1.82
CA SER A 482 -4.80 31.29 -1.06
C SER A 482 -4.30 32.38 -2.00
N LEU A 483 -3.59 32.05 -3.09
CA LEU A 483 -3.22 33.03 -4.12
C LEU A 483 -4.41 33.44 -5.00
N VAL A 484 -5.21 32.46 -5.45
CA VAL A 484 -6.41 32.71 -6.28
C VAL A 484 -7.38 33.67 -5.61
N LEU A 485 -7.58 33.55 -4.29
CA LEU A 485 -8.43 34.45 -3.52
C LEU A 485 -7.71 35.66 -2.95
N GLY A 486 -6.50 35.44 -2.43
CA GLY A 486 -5.76 36.45 -1.67
C GLY A 486 -5.33 37.62 -2.53
N ILE A 487 -5.01 37.40 -3.81
CA ILE A 487 -4.65 38.47 -4.73
C ILE A 487 -5.84 39.40 -5.01
N PRO A 488 -7.03 38.93 -5.48
CA PRO A 488 -8.22 39.76 -5.61
C PRO A 488 -8.62 40.46 -4.31
N PHE A 489 -8.49 39.77 -3.17
CA PHE A 489 -8.80 40.37 -1.88
C PHE A 489 -7.83 41.48 -1.49
N GLY A 490 -6.52 41.27 -1.66
CA GLY A 490 -5.50 42.28 -1.42
C GLY A 490 -5.72 43.53 -2.27
N LEU A 491 -6.17 43.35 -3.52
CA LEU A 491 -6.60 44.46 -4.38
C LEU A 491 -7.79 45.23 -3.80
N VAL A 492 -8.74 44.57 -3.14
CA VAL A 492 -9.88 45.23 -2.48
C VAL A 492 -9.46 45.95 -1.19
N VAL A 493 -8.61 45.34 -0.36
CA VAL A 493 -8.29 45.90 0.97
C VAL A 493 -7.20 46.96 0.89
N LEU A 494 -6.10 46.66 0.20
CA LEU A 494 -4.92 47.54 0.13
C LEU A 494 -4.95 48.38 -1.15
N GLY A 495 -5.42 47.80 -2.25
CA GLY A 495 -5.42 48.43 -3.58
C GLY A 495 -6.60 49.35 -3.86
N LYS A 496 -7.66 49.36 -3.05
CA LYS A 496 -8.89 50.12 -3.35
C LYS A 496 -8.67 51.61 -3.60
N PRO A 497 -7.91 52.36 -2.77
CA PRO A 497 -7.67 53.79 -3.03
C PRO A 497 -6.99 54.02 -4.37
N TRP A 498 -6.01 53.17 -4.70
CA TRP A 498 -5.30 53.20 -5.97
C TRP A 498 -6.19 52.82 -7.17
N LEU A 499 -7.04 51.79 -7.02
CA LEU A 499 -7.99 51.37 -8.05
C LEU A 499 -9.07 52.42 -8.31
N ILE A 500 -9.55 53.13 -7.28
CA ILE A 500 -10.50 54.23 -7.45
C ILE A 500 -9.87 55.38 -8.23
N ASN A 501 -8.60 55.69 -7.99
CA ASN A 501 -7.89 56.73 -8.75
C ASN A 501 -7.75 56.38 -10.25
N ILE A 502 -7.66 55.10 -10.61
CA ILE A 502 -7.47 54.67 -12.01
C ILE A 502 -8.80 54.40 -12.71
N LEU A 503 -9.72 53.69 -12.03
CA LEU A 503 -10.94 53.14 -12.62
C LEU A 503 -12.22 53.85 -12.15
N GLY A 504 -12.13 54.81 -11.23
CA GLY A 504 -13.27 55.54 -10.70
C GLY A 504 -14.31 54.63 -10.05
N GLU A 505 -15.59 54.85 -10.37
CA GLU A 505 -16.70 54.02 -9.87
C GLU A 505 -16.60 52.55 -10.30
N ASN A 506 -15.87 52.27 -11.38
CA ASN A 506 -15.67 50.93 -11.95
C ASN A 506 -14.52 50.13 -11.29
N TRP A 507 -13.93 50.63 -10.19
CA TRP A 507 -12.81 49.98 -9.49
C TRP A 507 -13.04 48.52 -9.12
N PHE A 508 -14.30 48.12 -8.94
CA PHE A 508 -14.70 46.75 -8.58
C PHE A 508 -14.47 45.73 -9.71
N TRP A 509 -14.37 46.18 -10.97
CA TRP A 509 -14.09 45.29 -12.11
C TRP A 509 -12.69 44.68 -12.04
N ALA A 510 -11.69 45.41 -11.55
CA ALA A 510 -10.32 44.90 -11.41
C ALA A 510 -10.20 43.64 -10.55
N PRO A 511 -10.68 43.62 -9.27
CA PRO A 511 -10.66 42.41 -8.46
C PRO A 511 -11.62 41.33 -9.01
N MET A 512 -12.74 41.68 -9.64
CA MET A 512 -13.64 40.69 -10.25
C MET A 512 -13.02 39.96 -11.44
N VAL A 513 -12.38 40.70 -12.36
CA VAL A 513 -11.70 40.11 -13.53
C VAL A 513 -10.50 39.28 -13.07
N THR A 514 -9.74 39.78 -12.09
CA THR A 514 -8.62 39.03 -11.50
C THR A 514 -9.10 37.73 -10.86
N LEU A 515 -10.20 37.77 -10.11
CA LEU A 515 -10.83 36.59 -9.53
C LEU A 515 -11.31 35.62 -10.61
N LEU A 516 -11.94 36.11 -11.69
CA LEU A 516 -12.40 35.28 -12.80
C LEU A 516 -11.23 34.55 -13.49
N VAL A 517 -10.16 35.28 -13.81
CA VAL A 517 -8.95 34.72 -14.43
C VAL A 517 -8.32 33.67 -13.51
N LEU A 518 -8.10 34.01 -12.24
CA LEU A 518 -7.47 33.10 -11.28
C LEU A 518 -8.36 31.93 -10.89
N ALA A 519 -9.68 32.10 -10.85
CA ALA A 519 -10.62 31.00 -10.60
C ALA A 519 -10.68 30.04 -11.80
N THR A 520 -10.48 30.54 -13.02
CA THR A 520 -10.42 29.72 -14.24
C THR A 520 -9.08 29.00 -14.38
N SER A 521 -7.96 29.69 -14.11
CA SER A 521 -6.62 29.12 -14.22
C SER A 521 -6.20 28.29 -12.99
N GLY A 522 -6.73 28.63 -11.81
CA GLY A 522 -6.43 28.02 -10.51
C GLY A 522 -6.53 26.49 -10.50
N PRO A 523 -7.60 25.87 -11.03
CA PRO A 523 -7.71 24.41 -11.14
C PRO A 523 -6.59 23.78 -11.99
N PHE A 524 -6.16 24.43 -13.07
CA PHE A 524 -5.07 23.93 -13.92
C PHE A 524 -3.72 24.05 -13.22
N ILE A 525 -3.46 25.18 -12.56
CA ILE A 525 -2.26 25.39 -11.74
C ILE A 525 -2.22 24.35 -10.62
N TYR A 526 -3.35 24.15 -9.94
CA TYR A 526 -3.50 23.13 -8.91
C TYR A 526 -3.15 21.73 -9.44
N LEU A 527 -3.75 21.31 -10.56
CA LEU A 527 -3.48 20.00 -11.16
C LEU A 527 -2.01 19.83 -11.56
N PHE A 528 -1.40 20.87 -12.11
CA PHE A 528 0.01 20.85 -12.51
C PHE A 528 0.94 20.70 -11.30
N VAL A 529 0.78 21.57 -10.30
CA VAL A 529 1.61 21.55 -9.07
C VAL A 529 1.36 20.26 -8.30
N GLN A 530 0.12 19.81 -8.22
CA GLN A 530 -0.26 18.57 -7.55
C GLN A 530 0.42 17.37 -8.21
N ARG A 531 0.34 17.22 -9.53
CA ARG A 531 1.00 16.11 -10.25
C ARG A 531 2.49 16.11 -10.01
N LYS A 532 3.13 17.27 -10.13
CA LYS A 532 4.57 17.40 -9.91
C LYS A 532 4.96 17.07 -8.47
N ALA A 533 4.17 17.49 -7.48
CA ALA A 533 4.39 17.15 -6.08
C ALA A 533 4.20 15.65 -5.81
N GLU A 534 3.15 15.03 -6.36
CA GLU A 534 2.90 13.59 -6.25
C GLU A 534 3.98 12.76 -6.94
N ASP A 535 4.46 13.19 -8.10
CA ASP A 535 5.50 12.50 -8.85
C ASP A 535 6.83 12.52 -8.10
N VAL A 536 7.23 13.66 -7.52
CA VAL A 536 8.44 13.74 -6.68
C VAL A 536 8.32 12.85 -5.44
N LEU A 537 7.14 12.80 -4.82
CA LEU A 537 6.90 11.98 -3.62
C LEU A 537 6.95 10.48 -3.90
N LEU A 538 6.41 10.05 -5.03
CA LEU A 538 6.35 8.65 -5.42
C LEU A 538 7.56 8.24 -6.28
N GLN A 539 8.47 9.16 -6.60
CA GLN A 539 9.56 8.90 -7.54
C GLN A 539 10.46 7.76 -7.06
N GLU A 540 10.85 7.79 -5.80
CA GLU A 540 11.75 6.78 -5.23
C GLU A 540 11.08 5.42 -5.13
N GLU A 541 9.81 5.39 -4.70
CA GLU A 541 9.03 4.15 -4.60
C GLU A 541 8.78 3.52 -5.98
N ARG A 542 8.39 4.34 -6.99
CA ARG A 542 8.25 3.88 -8.38
C ARG A 542 9.57 3.40 -8.96
N ARG A 543 10.67 4.09 -8.66
CA ARG A 543 12.01 3.73 -9.12
C ARG A 543 12.41 2.36 -8.57
N ILE A 544 12.35 2.17 -7.25
CA ILE A 544 12.67 0.88 -6.60
C ILE A 544 11.80 -0.23 -7.17
N ASN A 545 10.48 -0.03 -7.28
CA ASN A 545 9.56 -1.03 -7.82
C ASN A 545 9.87 -1.40 -9.27
N SER A 546 10.17 -0.42 -10.13
CA SER A 546 10.54 -0.68 -11.53
C SER A 546 11.85 -1.46 -11.67
N LEU A 547 12.85 -1.16 -10.83
CA LEU A 547 14.14 -1.85 -10.83
C LEU A 547 14.02 -3.28 -10.31
N LEU A 548 13.23 -3.52 -9.26
CA LEU A 548 12.96 -4.86 -8.75
C LEU A 548 12.15 -5.70 -9.74
N THR A 549 11.23 -5.07 -10.48
CA THR A 549 10.49 -5.75 -11.56
C THR A 549 11.41 -6.16 -12.71
N GLN A 550 12.32 -5.28 -13.14
CA GLN A 550 13.34 -5.61 -14.15
C GLN A 550 14.28 -6.73 -13.69
N ALA A 551 14.67 -6.71 -12.42
CA ALA A 551 15.48 -7.77 -11.81
C ALA A 551 14.80 -9.13 -11.88
N SER A 552 13.49 -9.18 -11.57
CA SER A 552 12.68 -10.40 -11.63
C SER A 552 12.70 -11.04 -13.02
N TYR A 553 12.61 -10.26 -14.10
CA TYR A 553 12.74 -10.77 -15.46
C TYR A 553 14.10 -11.43 -15.71
N GLY A 554 15.19 -10.81 -15.24
CA GLY A 554 16.55 -11.38 -15.36
C GLY A 554 16.70 -12.73 -14.67
N MET A 555 16.08 -12.92 -13.49
CA MET A 555 16.17 -14.16 -12.71
C MET A 555 15.66 -15.38 -13.48
N THR A 556 14.59 -15.23 -14.26
CA THR A 556 14.00 -16.35 -15.01
C THR A 556 14.85 -16.86 -16.18
N THR A 557 15.87 -16.09 -16.60
CA THR A 557 16.74 -16.45 -17.73
C THR A 557 17.98 -17.25 -17.33
N ILE A 558 18.36 -17.20 -16.06
CA ILE A 558 19.57 -17.84 -15.55
C ILE A 558 19.26 -19.32 -15.26
N ARG A 559 20.07 -20.22 -15.81
CA ARG A 559 19.88 -21.68 -15.70
C ARG A 559 20.81 -22.38 -14.70
N ASN A 560 21.75 -21.66 -14.11
CA ASN A 560 22.70 -22.19 -13.14
C ASN A 560 22.38 -21.63 -11.76
N LEU A 561 22.18 -22.50 -10.78
CA LEU A 561 21.75 -22.13 -9.44
C LEU A 561 22.72 -21.14 -8.78
N THR A 562 24.02 -21.42 -8.77
CA THR A 562 25.02 -20.53 -8.15
C THR A 562 24.99 -19.13 -8.75
N LYS A 563 25.00 -19.02 -10.09
CA LYS A 563 24.93 -17.73 -10.79
C LYS A 563 23.62 -16.97 -10.51
N LEU A 564 22.51 -17.69 -10.36
CA LEU A 564 21.21 -17.09 -10.03
C LEU A 564 21.24 -16.50 -8.63
N LEU A 565 21.74 -17.25 -7.65
CA LEU A 565 21.81 -16.81 -6.25
C LEU A 565 22.73 -15.61 -6.09
N ASP A 566 23.90 -15.62 -6.74
CA ASP A 566 24.83 -14.47 -6.77
C ASP A 566 24.16 -13.24 -7.39
N PHE A 567 23.45 -13.40 -8.52
CA PHE A 567 22.71 -12.32 -9.16
C PHE A 567 21.64 -11.72 -8.25
N ILE A 568 20.87 -12.55 -7.54
CA ILE A 568 19.83 -12.09 -6.59
C ILE A 568 20.46 -11.19 -5.52
N VAL A 569 21.53 -11.65 -4.88
CA VAL A 569 22.19 -10.90 -3.80
C VAL A 569 22.79 -9.59 -4.32
N ASP A 570 23.47 -9.62 -5.47
CA ASP A 570 24.09 -8.43 -6.07
C ASP A 570 23.06 -7.37 -6.46
N VAL A 571 21.92 -7.80 -6.99
CA VAL A 571 20.83 -6.90 -7.38
C VAL A 571 20.17 -6.29 -6.15
N LEU A 572 19.89 -7.09 -5.12
CA LEU A 572 19.32 -6.59 -3.87
C LEU A 572 20.27 -5.59 -3.19
N ARG A 573 21.59 -5.86 -3.18
CA ARG A 573 22.60 -4.91 -2.71
C ARG A 573 22.56 -3.59 -3.47
N LYS A 574 22.59 -3.64 -4.81
CA LYS A 574 22.66 -2.43 -5.67
C LYS A 574 21.37 -1.61 -5.60
N ILE A 575 20.20 -2.24 -5.59
CA ILE A 575 18.91 -1.55 -5.61
C ILE A 575 18.54 -1.05 -4.20
N LEU A 576 18.65 -1.89 -3.17
CA LEU A 576 18.20 -1.54 -1.82
C LEU A 576 19.25 -0.78 -1.01
N GLY A 577 20.52 -0.81 -1.46
CA GLY A 577 21.64 -0.19 -0.77
C GLY A 577 21.91 -0.85 0.57
N VAL A 578 21.72 -2.15 0.69
CA VAL A 578 22.00 -2.91 1.94
C VAL A 578 23.48 -3.23 2.05
N GLU A 579 24.00 -3.23 3.28
CA GLU A 579 25.39 -3.62 3.57
C GLU A 579 25.57 -5.13 3.62
N LYS A 580 24.49 -5.85 3.96
CA LYS A 580 24.45 -7.30 4.10
C LYS A 580 23.26 -7.88 3.35
N ALA A 581 23.51 -8.88 2.50
CA ALA A 581 22.48 -9.69 1.86
C ALA A 581 22.97 -11.14 1.71
N GLU A 582 22.14 -12.09 2.11
CA GLU A 582 22.46 -13.52 2.15
C GLU A 582 21.30 -14.35 1.60
N VAL A 583 21.60 -15.45 0.91
CA VAL A 583 20.59 -16.42 0.48
C VAL A 583 20.90 -17.80 1.04
N PHE A 584 19.92 -18.35 1.73
CA PHE A 584 19.95 -19.68 2.30
C PHE A 584 19.05 -20.61 1.50
N ILE A 585 19.51 -21.81 1.20
CA ILE A 585 18.76 -22.83 0.46
C ILE A 585 18.74 -24.13 1.27
N LEU A 586 17.61 -24.83 1.26
CA LEU A 586 17.41 -26.07 1.99
C LEU A 586 18.27 -27.19 1.42
N ASN A 587 19.11 -27.80 2.27
CA ASN A 587 19.72 -29.10 1.99
C ASN A 587 18.81 -30.20 2.55
N GLN A 588 18.12 -30.90 1.64
CA GLN A 588 17.16 -31.95 2.01
C GLN A 588 17.79 -33.15 2.72
N ALA A 589 19.09 -33.41 2.55
CA ALA A 589 19.74 -34.58 3.12
C ALA A 589 19.96 -34.46 4.64
N ILE A 590 20.18 -33.24 5.14
CA ILE A 590 20.49 -32.96 6.55
C ILE A 590 19.46 -32.05 7.23
N ASN A 591 18.43 -31.61 6.50
CA ASN A 591 17.38 -30.71 6.98
C ASN A 591 17.91 -29.37 7.55
N GLU A 592 18.98 -28.85 6.95
CA GLU A 592 19.56 -27.55 7.29
C GLU A 592 19.51 -26.60 6.09
N TYR A 593 19.35 -25.31 6.38
CA TYR A 593 19.43 -24.26 5.38
C TYR A 593 20.87 -23.76 5.31
N GLU A 594 21.51 -23.96 4.15
CA GLU A 594 22.91 -23.61 3.92
C GLU A 594 23.03 -22.26 3.22
N LEU A 595 23.99 -21.45 3.65
CA LEU A 595 24.36 -20.22 2.98
C LEU A 595 24.96 -20.54 1.60
N LYS A 596 24.30 -20.11 0.52
CA LYS A 596 24.74 -20.36 -0.87
C LYS A 596 25.24 -19.11 -1.59
N ALA A 597 24.82 -17.91 -1.17
CA ALA A 597 25.30 -16.65 -1.72
C ALA A 597 25.35 -15.57 -0.61
N LEU A 598 26.39 -14.74 -0.63
CA LEU A 598 26.66 -13.72 0.38
C LEU A 598 27.23 -12.45 -0.25
N VAL A 599 26.78 -11.31 0.26
CA VAL A 599 27.41 -10.00 0.12
C VAL A 599 27.52 -9.38 1.52
N GLY A 600 28.75 -9.03 1.91
CA GLY A 600 29.10 -8.49 3.23
C GLY A 600 30.15 -9.35 3.93
N GLU A 601 30.59 -8.93 5.13
CA GLU A 601 31.54 -9.71 5.95
C GLU A 601 30.80 -10.62 6.95
N ASN A 602 31.33 -11.84 7.15
CA ASN A 602 30.95 -12.83 8.18
C ASN A 602 29.45 -13.22 8.23
N GLY A 603 29.07 -14.19 7.40
CA GLY A 603 27.77 -14.85 7.44
C GLY A 603 27.75 -16.14 8.26
N ILE A 604 26.60 -16.44 8.86
CA ILE A 604 26.36 -17.76 9.48
C ILE A 604 26.24 -18.80 8.36
N LEU A 605 26.96 -19.92 8.47
CA LEU A 605 27.04 -20.93 7.40
C LEU A 605 25.76 -21.75 7.27
N THR A 606 25.12 -22.11 8.37
CA THR A 606 23.90 -22.94 8.37
C THR A 606 22.87 -22.46 9.39
N VAL A 607 21.60 -22.67 9.07
CA VAL A 607 20.45 -22.41 9.94
C VAL A 607 19.63 -23.70 10.05
N ASN A 608 19.33 -24.12 11.27
CA ASN A 608 18.53 -25.32 11.53
C ASN A 608 17.09 -25.14 11.01
N GLY A 609 16.58 -26.15 10.28
CA GLY A 609 15.24 -26.18 9.70
C GLY A 609 14.09 -26.29 10.71
N GLU A 610 14.36 -26.64 11.98
CA GLU A 610 13.35 -26.83 13.04
C GLU A 610 13.22 -25.61 13.98
N THR A 611 13.68 -24.44 13.56
CA THR A 611 13.56 -23.21 14.37
C THR A 611 12.17 -22.57 14.25
N ALA A 612 11.74 -21.88 15.30
CA ALA A 612 10.49 -21.10 15.34
C ALA A 612 10.36 -20.11 14.17
N LEU A 613 11.49 -19.53 13.74
CA LEU A 613 11.57 -18.66 12.58
C LEU A 613 11.17 -19.38 11.28
N ILE A 614 11.71 -20.57 11.04
CA ILE A 614 11.41 -21.36 9.83
C ILE A 614 9.95 -21.81 9.84
N GLU A 615 9.42 -22.23 11.00
CA GLU A 615 8.01 -22.62 11.14
C GLU A 615 7.07 -21.46 10.77
N ASP A 616 7.34 -20.24 11.26
CA ASP A 616 6.54 -19.06 10.92
C ASP A 616 6.65 -18.70 9.43
N LEU A 617 7.84 -18.80 8.83
CA LEU A 617 8.05 -18.57 7.39
C LEU A 617 7.30 -19.58 6.52
N MET A 618 7.30 -20.86 6.89
CA MET A 618 6.55 -21.91 6.19
C MET A 618 5.03 -21.67 6.26
N LYS A 619 4.55 -21.21 7.42
CA LYS A 619 3.13 -20.95 7.66
C LYS A 619 2.64 -19.69 6.96
N ARG A 620 3.39 -18.59 7.03
CA ARG A 620 2.96 -17.27 6.54
C ARG A 620 3.36 -16.99 5.10
N ARG A 621 4.54 -17.44 4.68
CA ARG A 621 5.08 -17.26 3.32
C ARG A 621 5.09 -15.80 2.84
N VAL A 622 5.23 -14.87 3.77
CA VAL A 622 5.38 -13.44 3.50
C VAL A 622 6.65 -12.93 4.18
N PRO A 623 7.25 -11.85 3.66
CA PRO A 623 8.44 -11.28 4.28
C PRO A 623 8.18 -10.84 5.72
N LEU A 624 9.17 -11.07 6.59
CA LEU A 624 9.14 -10.71 8.00
C LEU A 624 10.10 -9.53 8.24
N GLY A 625 9.54 -8.40 8.69
CA GLY A 625 10.33 -7.24 9.11
C GLY A 625 10.69 -7.29 10.58
N GLY A 626 11.95 -7.04 10.93
CA GLY A 626 12.43 -7.05 12.32
C GLY A 626 11.70 -6.05 13.21
N ASP A 627 11.34 -4.86 12.69
CA ASP A 627 10.56 -3.86 13.43
C ASP A 627 9.13 -4.34 13.76
N GLU A 628 8.50 -5.09 12.86
CA GLU A 628 7.17 -5.66 13.09
C GLU A 628 7.21 -6.73 14.17
N ILE A 629 8.16 -7.67 14.08
CA ILE A 629 8.33 -8.72 15.09
C ILE A 629 8.67 -8.12 16.45
N LYS A 630 9.54 -7.12 16.49
CA LYS A 630 9.87 -6.40 17.71
C LYS A 630 8.67 -5.71 18.33
N SER A 631 7.85 -5.02 17.53
CA SER A 631 6.61 -4.40 18.02
C SER A 631 5.63 -5.43 18.57
N ARG A 632 5.55 -6.63 17.97
CA ARG A 632 4.70 -7.72 18.48
C ARG A 632 5.23 -8.29 19.79
N ALA A 633 6.55 -8.50 19.90
CA ALA A 633 7.21 -8.96 21.12
C ALA A 633 6.99 -7.97 22.28
N GLU A 634 6.97 -6.67 21.99
CA GLU A 634 6.66 -5.63 22.97
C GLU A 634 5.19 -5.61 23.39
N SER A 635 4.27 -5.98 22.48
CA SER A 635 2.82 -6.01 22.76
C SER A 635 2.34 -7.27 23.47
N ASP A 636 3.04 -8.40 23.25
CA ASP A 636 2.74 -9.70 23.84
C ASP A 636 4.04 -10.33 24.39
N PRO A 637 4.51 -9.86 25.57
CA PRO A 637 5.81 -10.25 26.11
C PRO A 637 5.91 -11.73 26.50
N ASP A 638 4.77 -12.37 26.77
CA ASP A 638 4.68 -13.76 27.25
C ASP A 638 4.73 -14.79 26.11
N SER A 639 4.69 -14.33 24.86
CA SER A 639 4.77 -15.20 23.68
C SER A 639 6.20 -15.69 23.44
N ALA A 640 6.52 -16.88 23.97
CA ALA A 640 7.82 -17.53 23.77
C ALA A 640 8.21 -17.64 22.29
N ASN A 641 7.26 -17.99 21.42
CA ASN A 641 7.48 -18.14 19.98
C ASN A 641 7.97 -16.82 19.33
N ILE A 642 7.40 -15.67 19.69
CA ILE A 642 7.80 -14.38 19.09
C ILE A 642 9.19 -13.95 19.58
N GLN A 643 9.53 -14.23 20.84
CA GLN A 643 10.86 -13.97 21.39
C GLN A 643 11.92 -14.84 20.73
N ASP A 644 11.62 -16.12 20.49
CA ASP A 644 12.52 -17.06 19.81
C ASP A 644 12.80 -16.59 18.38
N ILE A 645 11.76 -16.21 17.63
CA ILE A 645 11.90 -15.62 16.27
C ILE A 645 12.80 -14.38 16.31
N LEU A 646 12.56 -13.45 17.24
CA LEU A 646 13.35 -12.23 17.35
C LEU A 646 14.82 -12.52 17.71
N SER A 647 15.07 -13.50 18.58
CA SER A 647 16.40 -13.93 18.97
C SER A 647 17.18 -14.52 17.78
N GLU A 648 16.52 -15.36 16.97
CA GLU A 648 17.11 -15.93 15.76
C GLU A 648 17.40 -14.83 14.75
N MET A 649 16.46 -13.91 14.49
CA MET A 649 16.69 -12.78 13.59
C MET A 649 17.88 -11.92 14.03
N ASN A 650 18.04 -11.68 15.34
CA ASN A 650 19.20 -10.97 15.87
C ASN A 650 20.49 -11.76 15.67
N ARG A 651 20.46 -13.09 15.86
CA ARG A 651 21.61 -13.99 15.67
C ARG A 651 22.17 -13.93 14.25
N ILE A 652 21.30 -13.92 13.24
CA ILE A 652 21.70 -13.76 11.82
C ILE A 652 21.89 -12.28 11.40
N SER A 653 21.76 -11.32 12.33
CA SER A 653 21.85 -9.88 12.05
C SER A 653 20.90 -9.44 10.93
N CYS A 654 19.64 -9.87 11.04
CA CYS A 654 18.61 -9.71 10.04
C CYS A 654 17.68 -8.54 10.35
N SER A 655 17.52 -7.63 9.39
CA SER A 655 16.49 -6.58 9.43
C SER A 655 15.21 -7.01 8.71
N VAL A 656 15.33 -7.79 7.61
CA VAL A 656 14.20 -8.40 6.89
C VAL A 656 14.55 -9.80 6.39
N ILE A 657 13.63 -10.74 6.54
CA ILE A 657 13.67 -12.04 5.84
C ILE A 657 12.62 -12.09 4.76
N VAL A 658 13.02 -12.57 3.58
CA VAL A 658 12.14 -12.81 2.43
C VAL A 658 12.11 -14.31 2.14
N PRO A 659 10.97 -15.01 2.27
CA PRO A 659 10.90 -16.44 1.97
C PRO A 659 11.02 -16.70 0.46
N ILE A 660 11.71 -17.78 0.11
CA ILE A 660 11.76 -18.37 -1.23
C ILE A 660 10.88 -19.62 -1.18
N ALA A 661 9.58 -19.45 -1.42
CA ALA A 661 8.59 -20.52 -1.27
C ALA A 661 7.69 -20.68 -2.50
N ILE A 662 7.32 -21.92 -2.83
CA ILE A 662 6.43 -22.27 -3.95
C ILE A 662 5.63 -23.53 -3.62
N ASP A 663 4.36 -23.60 -4.05
CA ASP A 663 3.47 -24.78 -3.92
C ASP A 663 3.43 -25.44 -2.52
N SER A 664 3.63 -24.65 -1.46
CA SER A 664 3.72 -25.07 -0.05
C SER A 664 5.06 -25.58 0.48
N ALA A 665 6.11 -25.58 -0.35
CA ALA A 665 7.48 -25.83 0.08
C ALA A 665 8.25 -24.52 0.29
N LEU A 666 9.00 -24.43 1.40
CA LEU A 666 10.02 -23.40 1.60
C LEU A 666 11.35 -23.94 1.04
N LEU A 667 11.76 -23.42 -0.11
CA LEU A 667 13.03 -23.82 -0.75
C LEU A 667 14.23 -23.15 -0.10
N GLY A 668 14.01 -21.98 0.51
CA GLY A 668 15.06 -21.14 1.07
C GLY A 668 14.52 -19.81 1.57
N PHE A 669 15.42 -18.91 1.94
CA PHE A 669 15.07 -17.54 2.31
C PHE A 669 16.24 -16.58 2.08
N ILE A 670 15.90 -15.31 1.90
CA ILE A 670 16.85 -14.22 1.74
C ILE A 670 16.89 -13.42 3.04
N VAL A 671 18.09 -13.19 3.57
CA VAL A 671 18.31 -12.33 4.73
C VAL A 671 18.84 -10.99 4.24
N LEU A 672 18.22 -9.91 4.67
CA LEU A 672 18.61 -8.54 4.37
C LEU A 672 18.96 -7.80 5.66
N GLY A 673 20.13 -7.16 5.68
CA GLY A 673 20.54 -6.28 6.76
C GLY A 673 19.94 -4.87 6.65
N ASP A 674 20.48 -3.94 7.42
CA ASP A 674 20.06 -2.55 7.39
C ASP A 674 20.35 -1.90 6.03
N ARG A 675 19.43 -1.01 5.60
CA ARG A 675 19.64 -0.17 4.42
C ARG A 675 20.58 0.98 4.77
N LYS A 676 21.41 1.39 3.81
CA LYS A 676 22.25 2.60 3.91
C LYS A 676 21.42 3.79 4.40
N GLY A 677 21.88 4.45 5.47
CA GLY A 677 21.18 5.56 6.11
C GLY A 677 20.14 5.17 7.19
N LYS A 678 20.04 3.87 7.53
CA LYS A 678 19.08 3.32 8.53
C LYS A 678 17.61 3.61 8.19
N GLU A 679 17.28 3.60 6.91
CA GLU A 679 15.89 3.66 6.47
C GLU A 679 15.16 2.35 6.79
N THR A 680 13.98 2.45 7.40
CA THR A 680 13.11 1.30 7.70
C THR A 680 12.52 0.70 6.43
N TYR A 681 12.33 -0.62 6.41
CA TYR A 681 11.59 -1.29 5.35
C TYR A 681 10.09 -1.01 5.49
N SER A 682 9.51 -0.30 4.53
CA SER A 682 8.06 -0.05 4.48
C SER A 682 7.28 -1.32 4.11
N ASN A 683 6.01 -1.40 4.51
CA ASN A 683 5.13 -2.51 4.13
C ASN A 683 4.95 -2.65 2.60
N GLU A 684 4.87 -1.56 1.83
CA GLU A 684 4.89 -1.65 0.36
C GLU A 684 6.16 -2.34 -0.17
N LEU A 685 7.32 -1.97 0.35
CA LEU A 685 8.59 -2.60 -0.04
C LEU A 685 8.64 -4.07 0.36
N LEU A 686 8.14 -4.43 1.56
CA LEU A 686 8.03 -5.84 1.96
C LEU A 686 7.14 -6.63 0.99
N ASN A 687 6.00 -6.09 0.57
CA ASN A 687 5.15 -6.76 -0.42
C ASN A 687 5.88 -6.99 -1.75
N VAL A 688 6.65 -6.01 -2.22
CA VAL A 688 7.44 -6.13 -3.46
C VAL A 688 8.57 -7.15 -3.31
N LEU A 689 9.23 -7.17 -2.16
CA LEU A 689 10.21 -8.20 -1.83
C LEU A 689 9.58 -9.59 -1.79
N GLY A 690 8.34 -9.73 -1.31
CA GLY A 690 7.60 -10.98 -1.33
C GLY A 690 7.32 -11.46 -2.76
N VAL A 691 6.97 -10.55 -3.68
CA VAL A 691 6.85 -10.87 -5.11
C VAL A 691 8.19 -11.36 -5.66
N LEU A 692 9.31 -10.70 -5.30
CA LEU A 692 10.64 -11.11 -5.72
C LEU A 692 11.03 -12.48 -5.15
N GLY A 693 10.71 -12.77 -3.88
CA GLY A 693 10.93 -14.07 -3.25
C GLY A 693 10.20 -15.21 -3.97
N ASN A 694 8.96 -14.98 -4.40
CA ASN A 694 8.19 -15.95 -5.18
C ASN A 694 8.81 -16.19 -6.58
N GLN A 695 9.32 -15.13 -7.23
CA GLN A 695 9.98 -15.24 -8.53
C GLN A 695 11.34 -15.94 -8.42
N ALA A 696 12.08 -15.66 -7.35
CA ALA A 696 13.29 -16.40 -7.01
C ALA A 696 12.97 -17.88 -6.76
N ALA A 697 11.86 -18.21 -6.09
CA ALA A 697 11.46 -19.60 -5.85
C ALA A 697 11.17 -20.35 -7.16
N LEU A 698 10.49 -19.70 -8.10
CA LEU A 698 10.26 -20.25 -9.43
C LEU A 698 11.58 -20.46 -10.19
N ALA A 699 12.49 -19.49 -10.16
CA ALA A 699 13.78 -19.58 -10.83
C ALA A 699 14.69 -20.66 -10.23
N VAL A 700 14.71 -20.80 -8.89
CA VAL A 700 15.44 -21.86 -8.18
C VAL A 700 14.86 -23.23 -8.52
N LYS A 701 13.52 -23.38 -8.49
CA LYS A 701 12.83 -24.62 -8.91
C LYS A 701 13.17 -24.99 -10.35
N ASN A 702 13.21 -24.01 -11.24
CA ASN A 702 13.60 -24.24 -12.64
C ASN A 702 15.06 -24.67 -12.78
N CYS A 703 15.99 -24.12 -12.00
CA CYS A 703 17.39 -24.56 -12.00
C CYS A 703 17.50 -26.02 -11.54
N TYR A 704 16.84 -26.39 -10.44
CA TYR A 704 16.82 -27.78 -9.98
C TYR A 704 16.20 -28.73 -11.00
N PHE A 705 15.07 -28.34 -11.61
CA PHE A 705 14.43 -29.13 -12.65
C PHE A 705 15.34 -29.34 -13.87
N LEU A 706 16.07 -28.30 -14.30
CA LEU A 706 17.01 -28.41 -15.42
C LEU A 706 18.22 -29.29 -15.07
N GLU A 707 18.73 -29.23 -13.85
CA GLU A 707 19.83 -30.09 -13.38
C GLU A 707 19.37 -31.57 -13.31
N GLU A 708 18.18 -31.83 -12.79
CA GLU A 708 17.59 -33.18 -12.72
C GLU A 708 17.35 -33.76 -14.11
N GLU A 709 16.77 -32.98 -15.03
CA GLU A 709 16.51 -33.43 -16.40
C GLU A 709 17.80 -33.67 -17.19
N ALA A 710 18.83 -32.84 -17.00
CA ALA A 710 20.14 -33.06 -17.60
C ALA A 710 20.76 -34.39 -17.13
N ALA A 711 20.72 -34.66 -15.82
CA ALA A 711 21.20 -35.93 -15.25
C ALA A 711 20.40 -37.14 -15.76
N ARG A 712 19.08 -36.98 -15.94
CA ARG A 712 18.21 -38.03 -16.50
C ARG A 712 18.52 -38.32 -17.96
N MET A 713 18.69 -37.28 -18.78
CA MET A 713 19.05 -37.40 -20.20
C MET A 713 20.39 -38.11 -20.38
N GLU A 714 21.39 -37.79 -19.55
CA GLU A 714 22.68 -38.48 -19.56
C GLU A 714 22.52 -39.98 -19.26
N LYS A 715 21.72 -40.32 -18.25
CA LYS A 715 21.44 -41.72 -17.88
C LYS A 715 20.72 -42.48 -19.01
N LEU A 716 19.73 -41.87 -19.65
CA LEU A 716 19.00 -42.48 -20.77
C LEU A 716 19.90 -42.67 -21.99
N GLY A 717 20.75 -41.70 -22.32
CA GLY A 717 21.71 -41.83 -23.42
C GLY A 717 22.71 -42.98 -23.22
N LEU A 718 23.14 -43.20 -21.98
CA LEU A 718 23.96 -44.36 -21.61
C LEU A 718 23.19 -45.69 -21.77
N GLU A 719 21.90 -45.70 -21.43
CA GLU A 719 21.05 -46.89 -21.52
C GLU A 719 20.68 -47.24 -22.98
N GLU A 720 20.36 -46.27 -23.83
CA GLU A 720 20.11 -46.49 -25.27
C GLU A 720 21.35 -47.01 -25.99
N ARG A 721 22.52 -46.42 -25.72
CA ARG A 721 23.80 -46.87 -26.29
C ARG A 721 24.07 -48.33 -25.93
N ARG A 722 23.71 -48.74 -24.71
CA ARG A 722 23.83 -50.11 -24.24
C ARG A 722 22.86 -51.06 -24.95
N VAL A 723 21.58 -50.72 -25.04
CA VAL A 723 20.56 -51.56 -25.70
C VAL A 723 20.89 -51.77 -27.19
N SER A 724 21.37 -50.73 -27.87
CA SER A 724 21.83 -50.83 -29.26
C SER A 724 23.01 -51.80 -29.41
N LEU A 725 24.00 -51.72 -28.51
CA LEU A 725 25.13 -52.65 -28.48
C LEU A 725 24.67 -54.09 -28.19
N ASP A 726 23.72 -54.29 -27.28
CA ASP A 726 23.19 -55.63 -26.95
C ASP A 726 22.51 -56.30 -28.15
N HIS A 727 21.66 -55.57 -28.87
CA HIS A 727 20.96 -56.10 -30.04
C HIS A 727 21.92 -56.44 -31.20
N LEU A 728 22.86 -55.54 -31.52
CA LEU A 728 23.83 -55.76 -32.60
C LEU A 728 24.74 -56.94 -32.27
N THR A 729 25.23 -57.01 -31.04
CA THR A 729 26.18 -58.06 -30.63
C THR A 729 25.55 -59.45 -30.65
N SER A 730 24.32 -59.61 -30.15
CA SER A 730 23.67 -60.93 -30.08
C SER A 730 23.28 -61.49 -31.45
N SER A 731 22.86 -60.64 -32.40
CA SER A 731 22.52 -61.04 -33.78
C SER A 731 23.80 -61.31 -34.60
N MET A 732 24.77 -60.39 -34.57
CA MET A 732 26.00 -60.54 -35.34
C MET A 732 26.85 -61.72 -34.86
N ALA A 733 26.87 -62.03 -33.55
CA ALA A 733 27.61 -63.18 -33.05
C ALA A 733 27.12 -64.50 -33.63
N HIS A 734 25.80 -64.73 -33.64
CA HIS A 734 25.22 -65.93 -34.22
C HIS A 734 25.42 -66.01 -35.74
N GLU A 735 25.31 -64.87 -36.44
CA GLU A 735 25.49 -64.84 -37.89
C GLU A 735 26.93 -64.99 -38.35
N ILE A 736 27.92 -64.65 -37.51
CA ILE A 736 29.34 -64.86 -37.82
C ILE A 736 29.82 -66.23 -37.34
N ASP A 737 29.38 -66.74 -36.18
CA ASP A 737 29.76 -68.09 -35.74
C ASP A 737 29.34 -69.17 -36.76
N ASN A 738 28.20 -68.99 -37.44
CA ASN A 738 27.70 -69.89 -38.47
C ASN A 738 28.68 -70.10 -39.65
N PRO A 739 29.09 -69.06 -40.43
CA PRO A 739 30.07 -69.22 -41.50
C PRO A 739 31.43 -69.68 -40.97
N MET A 740 31.83 -69.30 -39.76
CA MET A 740 33.09 -69.77 -39.17
C MET A 740 33.07 -71.28 -38.87
N MET A 741 31.92 -71.82 -38.45
CA MET A 741 31.71 -73.27 -38.27
C MET A 741 31.78 -74.02 -39.60
N VAL A 742 31.20 -73.45 -40.67
CA VAL A 742 31.27 -74.03 -42.02
C VAL A 742 32.72 -74.05 -42.54
N ILE A 743 33.46 -72.94 -42.39
CA ILE A 743 34.87 -72.87 -42.79
C ILE A 743 35.69 -73.92 -42.03
N HIS A 744 35.44 -74.08 -40.73
CA HIS A 744 36.11 -75.09 -39.92
C HIS A 744 35.87 -76.51 -40.45
N GLY A 745 34.61 -76.87 -40.70
CA GLY A 745 34.27 -78.20 -41.23
C GLY A 745 34.81 -78.46 -42.64
N GLN A 746 34.91 -77.43 -43.49
CA GLN A 746 35.55 -77.55 -44.81
C GLN A 746 37.06 -77.77 -44.69
N VAL A 747 37.74 -77.08 -43.76
CA VAL A 747 39.17 -77.27 -43.52
C VAL A 747 39.45 -78.67 -42.93
N GLU A 748 38.62 -79.14 -41.99
CA GLU A 748 38.73 -80.50 -41.45
C GLU A 748 38.48 -81.57 -42.52
N GLY A 749 37.46 -81.41 -43.35
CA GLY A 749 37.18 -82.33 -44.46
C GLY A 749 38.30 -82.34 -45.51
N LEU A 750 38.92 -81.19 -45.78
CA LEU A 750 40.13 -81.13 -46.61
C LEU A 750 41.31 -81.83 -45.91
N GLN A 751 41.54 -81.62 -44.61
CA GLN A 751 42.59 -82.31 -43.86
C GLN A 751 42.43 -83.84 -43.94
N GLU A 752 41.21 -84.36 -43.80
CA GLU A 752 40.90 -85.79 -43.96
C GLU A 752 41.13 -86.27 -45.41
N ALA A 753 40.60 -85.57 -46.41
CA ALA A 753 40.78 -85.96 -47.82
C ALA A 753 42.26 -85.93 -48.26
N PHE A 754 43.06 -85.02 -47.70
CA PHE A 754 44.50 -84.95 -47.95
C PHE A 754 45.31 -85.98 -47.16
N GLN A 755 44.77 -86.64 -46.12
CA GLN A 755 45.46 -87.74 -45.45
C GLN A 755 45.66 -88.95 -46.38
N ASP A 756 44.69 -89.26 -47.25
CA ASP A 756 44.80 -90.38 -48.20
C ASP A 756 45.72 -90.08 -49.39
N LEU A 757 45.79 -88.82 -49.82
CA LEU A 757 46.67 -88.34 -50.91
C LEU A 757 48.11 -88.02 -50.46
N ARG A 758 48.40 -88.14 -49.15
CA ARG A 758 49.72 -87.79 -48.60
C ARG A 758 50.87 -88.55 -49.27
N ILE A 759 50.68 -89.80 -49.69
CA ILE A 759 51.77 -90.69 -50.12
C ILE A 759 52.41 -90.28 -51.46
N SER A 760 51.75 -89.44 -52.28
CA SER A 760 52.21 -89.08 -53.63
C SER A 760 52.52 -87.59 -53.85
N MET A 761 52.42 -86.74 -52.81
CA MET A 761 52.80 -85.33 -52.89
C MET A 761 54.30 -85.09 -52.59
N PRO A 762 54.96 -84.16 -53.31
CA PRO A 762 56.27 -83.67 -52.92
C PRO A 762 56.20 -82.90 -51.59
N ASP A 763 57.24 -83.04 -50.76
CA ASP A 763 57.24 -82.61 -49.36
C ASP A 763 57.05 -81.09 -49.18
N ASP A 764 57.52 -80.28 -50.14
CA ASP A 764 57.38 -78.82 -50.14
C ASP A 764 55.92 -78.37 -50.29
N LEU A 765 55.14 -79.07 -51.12
CA LEU A 765 53.73 -78.80 -51.34
C LEU A 765 52.90 -79.23 -50.11
N ARG A 766 53.26 -80.37 -49.49
CA ARG A 766 52.59 -80.87 -48.28
C ARG A 766 52.75 -79.88 -47.12
N GLU A 767 53.97 -79.41 -46.87
CA GLU A 767 54.23 -78.45 -45.79
C GLU A 767 53.46 -77.12 -46.02
N ARG A 768 53.37 -76.66 -47.26
CA ARG A 768 52.62 -75.43 -47.60
C ARG A 768 51.12 -75.58 -47.38
N VAL A 769 50.54 -76.74 -47.69
CA VAL A 769 49.11 -77.02 -47.48
C VAL A 769 48.79 -77.13 -45.99
N ASP A 770 49.56 -77.92 -45.25
CA ASP A 770 49.37 -78.10 -43.80
C ASP A 770 49.47 -76.75 -43.06
N LYS A 771 50.49 -75.94 -43.39
CA LYS A 771 50.68 -74.61 -42.80
C LYS A 771 49.56 -73.64 -43.17
N SER A 772 49.02 -73.73 -44.39
CA SER A 772 47.91 -72.88 -44.84
C SER A 772 46.60 -73.24 -44.13
N MET A 773 46.33 -74.52 -43.90
CA MET A 773 45.17 -74.99 -43.12
C MET A 773 45.28 -74.56 -41.66
N GLU A 774 46.46 -74.68 -41.06
CA GLU A 774 46.72 -74.22 -39.69
C GLU A 774 46.47 -72.71 -39.56
N TYR A 775 46.94 -71.89 -40.51
CA TYR A 775 46.66 -70.46 -40.52
C TYR A 775 45.17 -70.12 -40.62
N ILE A 776 44.39 -70.87 -41.40
CA ILE A 776 42.94 -70.64 -41.53
C ILE A 776 42.22 -70.98 -40.21
N LEU A 777 42.60 -72.08 -39.54
CA LEU A 777 42.04 -72.46 -38.25
C LEU A 777 42.40 -71.47 -37.14
N GLU A 778 43.64 -70.96 -37.13
CA GLU A 778 44.05 -69.89 -36.20
C GLU A 778 43.34 -68.57 -36.46
N ALA A 779 43.17 -68.19 -37.73
CA ALA A 779 42.39 -67.01 -38.09
C ALA A 779 40.93 -67.15 -37.61
N ARG A 780 40.35 -68.35 -37.74
CA ARG A 780 38.99 -68.63 -37.25
C ARG A 780 38.88 -68.53 -35.74
N SER A 781 39.79 -69.15 -35.00
CA SER A 781 39.80 -69.11 -33.54
C SER A 781 39.88 -67.67 -33.02
N ARG A 782 40.73 -66.84 -33.66
CA ARG A 782 40.81 -65.40 -33.33
C ARG A 782 39.49 -64.66 -33.57
N VAL A 783 38.81 -64.90 -34.70
CA VAL A 783 37.53 -64.23 -35.01
C VAL A 783 36.42 -64.65 -34.03
N SER A 784 36.26 -65.95 -33.74
CA SER A 784 35.29 -66.39 -32.71
C SER A 784 35.64 -65.85 -31.33
N GLY A 785 36.92 -65.80 -30.95
CA GLY A 785 37.36 -65.21 -29.67
C GLY A 785 37.02 -63.72 -29.55
N MET A 786 37.23 -62.93 -30.61
CA MET A 786 36.86 -61.52 -30.65
C MET A 786 35.34 -61.31 -30.49
N ILE A 787 34.53 -62.14 -31.14
CA ILE A 787 33.06 -62.06 -31.06
C ILE A 787 32.56 -62.44 -29.68
N GLN A 788 33.15 -63.47 -29.08
CA GLN A 788 32.82 -63.90 -27.73
C GLN A 788 33.17 -62.82 -26.70
N ALA A 789 34.31 -62.15 -26.82
CA ALA A 789 34.68 -61.02 -25.97
C ALA A 789 33.71 -59.83 -26.10
N ILE A 790 33.25 -59.52 -27.32
CA ILE A 790 32.23 -58.47 -27.55
C ILE A 790 30.88 -58.88 -26.93
N LYS A 791 30.51 -60.16 -27.03
CA LYS A 791 29.29 -60.75 -26.43
C LYS A 791 29.32 -60.74 -24.90
N GLU A 792 30.48 -60.99 -24.31
CA GLU A 792 30.70 -60.92 -22.85
C GLU A 792 30.70 -59.48 -22.34
N TYR A 793 31.24 -58.52 -23.10
CA TYR A 793 31.14 -57.10 -22.80
C TYR A 793 29.69 -56.57 -22.82
N SER A 794 28.85 -57.12 -23.71
CA SER A 794 27.43 -56.77 -23.84
C SER A 794 26.55 -57.40 -22.75
N ARG A 795 26.78 -58.67 -22.39
CA ARG A 795 25.94 -59.35 -21.39
C ARG A 795 26.13 -58.75 -20.00
N LYS A 796 25.01 -58.56 -19.29
CA LYS A 796 25.02 -58.33 -17.83
C LYS A 796 25.78 -59.48 -17.15
N THR A 797 27.05 -59.29 -16.77
CA THR A 797 27.52 -59.95 -15.55
C THR A 797 26.67 -59.39 -14.43
N THR A 798 26.14 -60.27 -13.58
CA THR A 798 25.20 -59.91 -12.51
C THR A 798 25.80 -58.99 -11.45
N GLY A 799 27.05 -58.56 -11.60
CA GLY A 799 27.74 -57.61 -10.72
C GLY A 799 27.90 -58.13 -9.30
N LEU A 800 27.61 -59.42 -9.06
CA LEU A 800 27.70 -60.04 -7.75
C LEU A 800 29.17 -60.38 -7.47
N LEU A 801 29.90 -59.37 -7.02
CA LEU A 801 31.24 -59.53 -6.48
C LEU A 801 31.17 -60.48 -5.27
N LYS A 802 31.93 -61.57 -5.32
CA LYS A 802 32.07 -62.51 -4.20
C LYS A 802 33.47 -62.40 -3.63
N LEU A 803 33.64 -62.72 -2.35
CA LEU A 803 34.97 -62.94 -1.78
C LEU A 803 35.59 -64.16 -2.47
N ILE A 804 36.68 -63.93 -3.19
CA ILE A 804 37.41 -64.94 -3.95
C ILE A 804 38.88 -64.97 -3.51
N LYS A 805 39.48 -66.15 -3.53
CA LYS A 805 40.92 -66.32 -3.35
C LYS A 805 41.60 -66.17 -4.70
N ILE A 806 42.61 -65.31 -4.80
CA ILE A 806 43.35 -65.08 -6.05
C ILE A 806 43.99 -66.38 -6.58
N TYR A 807 44.38 -67.28 -5.69
CA TYR A 807 44.90 -68.60 -6.07
C TYR A 807 43.89 -69.42 -6.92
N GLU A 808 42.59 -69.34 -6.60
CA GLU A 808 41.56 -70.07 -7.36
C GLU A 808 41.33 -69.51 -8.77
N VAL A 809 41.57 -68.21 -8.95
CA VAL A 809 41.57 -67.53 -10.26
C VAL A 809 42.80 -67.95 -11.05
N GLU A 810 43.98 -67.96 -10.41
CA GLU A 810 45.23 -68.38 -11.06
C GLU A 810 45.17 -69.84 -11.51
N GLU A 811 44.63 -70.74 -10.70
CA GLU A 811 44.49 -72.15 -11.04
C GLU A 811 43.54 -72.35 -12.23
N GLY A 812 42.42 -71.60 -12.26
CA GLY A 812 41.46 -71.63 -13.37
C GLY A 812 42.07 -71.12 -14.67
N TYR A 813 42.75 -69.97 -14.61
CA TYR A 813 43.55 -69.44 -15.71
C TYR A 813 44.60 -70.45 -16.20
N TRP A 814 45.37 -71.08 -15.30
CA TRP A 814 46.46 -71.98 -15.68
C TRP A 814 45.96 -73.26 -16.33
N LYS A 815 44.77 -73.75 -15.98
CA LYS A 815 44.17 -74.92 -16.66
C LYS A 815 43.92 -74.68 -18.15
N LEU A 816 43.54 -73.46 -18.50
CA LEU A 816 43.28 -73.05 -19.89
C LEU A 816 44.58 -72.67 -20.60
N PHE A 817 45.33 -71.72 -20.02
CA PHE A 817 46.57 -71.22 -20.60
C PHE A 817 47.69 -72.25 -20.66
N GLY A 818 47.78 -73.15 -19.67
CA GLY A 818 48.83 -74.17 -19.61
C GLY A 818 48.77 -75.16 -20.78
N TYR A 819 47.59 -75.35 -21.40
CA TYR A 819 47.44 -76.18 -22.59
C TYR A 819 47.93 -75.45 -23.84
N GLU A 820 47.58 -74.17 -24.01
CA GLU A 820 48.07 -73.33 -25.11
C GLU A 820 49.58 -73.10 -25.05
N PHE A 821 50.12 -72.87 -23.84
CA PHE A 821 51.54 -72.69 -23.61
C PHE A 821 52.37 -73.93 -23.97
N LYS A 822 51.86 -75.15 -23.67
CA LYS A 822 52.49 -76.41 -24.09
C LYS A 822 52.49 -76.61 -25.60
N ARG A 823 51.47 -76.13 -26.31
CA ARG A 823 51.39 -76.23 -27.78
C ARG A 823 52.48 -75.41 -28.48
N GLU A 824 52.97 -74.35 -27.84
CA GLU A 824 54.07 -73.49 -28.30
C GLU A 824 55.48 -73.98 -27.88
N GLU A 825 55.63 -75.19 -27.31
CA GLU A 825 56.89 -75.72 -26.75
C GLU A 825 58.08 -75.75 -27.73
N ASN A 826 57.86 -75.60 -29.04
CA ASN A 826 58.93 -75.46 -30.03
C ASN A 826 59.75 -74.14 -29.94
N ARG A 827 59.43 -73.22 -29.02
CA ARG A 827 59.98 -71.84 -29.01
C ARG A 827 60.89 -71.45 -27.83
N GLN A 828 61.29 -72.38 -26.97
CA GLN A 828 62.22 -72.13 -25.82
C GLN A 828 61.79 -70.97 -24.88
N ILE A 829 60.50 -70.73 -24.69
CA ILE A 829 60.00 -69.69 -23.77
C ILE A 829 59.92 -70.25 -22.35
N LYS A 830 60.56 -69.59 -21.39
CA LYS A 830 60.51 -69.96 -19.96
C LYS A 830 59.38 -69.20 -19.26
N TYR A 831 58.50 -69.93 -18.57
CA TYR A 831 57.45 -69.33 -17.75
C TYR A 831 57.81 -69.41 -16.26
N ILE A 832 57.80 -68.27 -15.56
CA ILE A 832 58.13 -68.18 -14.13
C ILE A 832 56.92 -67.67 -13.34
N LYS A 833 56.55 -68.40 -12.29
CA LYS A 833 55.49 -68.00 -11.35
C LYS A 833 56.11 -67.51 -10.04
N GLU A 834 55.73 -66.31 -9.63
CA GLU A 834 56.11 -65.69 -8.34
C GLU A 834 54.84 -65.18 -7.66
N ILE A 835 54.19 -66.06 -6.90
CA ILE A 835 52.93 -65.77 -6.20
C ILE A 835 53.22 -65.75 -4.70
N SER A 836 52.84 -64.66 -4.02
CA SER A 836 52.99 -64.56 -2.56
C SER A 836 52.06 -65.53 -1.84
N ASP A 837 52.55 -66.20 -0.79
CA ASP A 837 51.76 -67.15 0.00
C ASP A 837 50.64 -66.48 0.83
N ASN A 838 50.71 -65.16 1.03
CA ASN A 838 49.83 -64.42 1.94
C ASN A 838 48.98 -63.36 1.22
N LEU A 839 48.19 -63.79 0.23
CA LEU A 839 47.31 -62.90 -0.53
C LEU A 839 45.94 -62.74 0.14
N PRO A 840 45.40 -61.51 0.24
CA PRO A 840 44.07 -61.28 0.81
C PRO A 840 42.96 -61.80 -0.13
N TYR A 841 41.78 -62.03 0.44
CA TYR A 841 40.57 -62.22 -0.36
C TYR A 841 40.21 -60.91 -1.05
N ILE A 842 39.76 -60.99 -2.29
CA ILE A 842 39.26 -59.84 -3.04
C ILE A 842 37.79 -60.02 -3.36
N LEU A 843 37.05 -58.91 -3.43
CA LEU A 843 35.70 -58.88 -3.96
C LEU A 843 35.80 -58.83 -5.48
N GLY A 844 35.43 -59.93 -6.15
CA GLY A 844 35.60 -60.08 -7.59
C GLY A 844 34.66 -61.10 -8.20
N ASP A 845 34.50 -61.03 -9.52
CA ASP A 845 33.95 -62.12 -10.33
C ASP A 845 35.13 -63.00 -10.78
N LYS A 846 35.09 -64.27 -10.38
CA LYS A 846 36.16 -65.24 -10.67
C LYS A 846 36.39 -65.39 -12.18
N ILE A 847 35.32 -65.47 -12.97
CA ILE A 847 35.40 -65.74 -14.42
C ILE A 847 35.99 -64.53 -15.15
N GLN A 848 35.56 -63.32 -14.80
CA GLN A 848 36.11 -62.10 -15.40
C GLN A 848 37.60 -61.91 -15.07
N LEU A 849 38.03 -62.28 -13.87
CA LEU A 849 39.44 -62.19 -13.49
C LEU A 849 40.29 -63.27 -14.17
N GLU A 850 39.76 -64.49 -14.36
CA GLU A 850 40.40 -65.53 -15.18
C GLU A 850 40.62 -65.04 -16.61
N GLU A 851 39.62 -64.35 -17.19
CA GLU A 851 39.69 -63.76 -18.53
C GLU A 851 40.75 -62.65 -18.62
N VAL A 852 40.84 -61.77 -17.61
CA VAL A 852 41.90 -60.75 -17.52
C VAL A 852 43.29 -61.41 -17.49
N PHE A 853 43.47 -62.45 -16.69
CA PHE A 853 44.74 -63.17 -16.60
C PHE A 853 45.10 -63.83 -17.94
N PHE A 854 44.13 -64.45 -18.58
CA PHE A 854 44.28 -65.08 -19.89
C PHE A 854 44.67 -64.06 -20.98
N ASN A 855 43.99 -62.91 -21.03
CA ASN A 855 44.28 -61.84 -21.98
C ASN A 855 45.68 -61.24 -21.76
N LEU A 856 46.09 -61.01 -20.51
CA LEU A 856 47.44 -60.53 -20.20
C LEU A 856 48.52 -61.55 -20.59
N ALA A 857 48.26 -62.83 -20.38
CA ALA A 857 49.19 -63.90 -20.72
C ALA A 857 49.37 -64.05 -22.24
N ASN A 858 48.29 -63.97 -23.01
CA ASN A 858 48.34 -63.98 -24.47
C ASN A 858 49.08 -62.76 -25.03
N ASN A 859 48.84 -61.58 -24.47
CA ASN A 859 49.61 -60.38 -24.81
C ASN A 859 51.11 -60.56 -24.50
N ALA A 860 51.45 -61.23 -23.39
CA ALA A 860 52.83 -61.53 -23.03
C ALA A 860 53.48 -62.54 -24.00
N ILE A 861 52.77 -63.57 -24.47
CA ILE A 861 53.27 -64.49 -25.52
C ILE A 861 53.59 -63.73 -26.80
N HIS A 862 52.67 -62.89 -27.28
CA HIS A 862 52.92 -62.10 -28.49
C HIS A 862 54.09 -61.13 -28.34
N ALA A 863 54.23 -60.50 -27.16
CA ALA A 863 55.33 -59.59 -26.89
C ALA A 863 56.68 -60.33 -26.81
N VAL A 864 56.74 -61.48 -26.13
CA VAL A 864 57.99 -62.23 -25.92
C VAL A 864 58.55 -62.80 -27.23
N GLN A 865 57.71 -63.01 -28.25
CA GLN A 865 58.17 -63.40 -29.59
C GLN A 865 59.17 -62.39 -30.19
N ARG A 866 59.03 -61.09 -29.88
CA ARG A 866 59.91 -60.02 -30.37
C ARG A 866 61.06 -59.65 -29.42
N SER A 867 61.12 -60.27 -28.23
CA SER A 867 62.14 -60.02 -27.22
C SER A 867 63.35 -60.96 -27.40
N GLU A 868 64.56 -60.46 -27.13
CA GLU A 868 65.78 -61.28 -27.06
C GLU A 868 65.73 -62.25 -25.87
N VAL A 869 65.10 -61.84 -24.77
CA VAL A 869 64.89 -62.68 -23.58
C VAL A 869 63.54 -63.39 -23.71
N LYS A 870 63.56 -64.72 -23.82
CA LYS A 870 62.38 -65.60 -23.92
C LYS A 870 61.84 -66.00 -22.55
N GLU A 871 61.46 -65.03 -21.73
CA GLU A 871 60.89 -65.26 -20.40
C GLU A 871 59.55 -64.53 -20.22
N ILE A 872 58.54 -65.23 -19.71
CA ILE A 872 57.27 -64.65 -19.24
C ILE A 872 57.17 -64.92 -17.74
N LYS A 873 56.96 -63.87 -16.96
CA LYS A 873 56.87 -63.98 -15.50
C LYS A 873 55.54 -63.45 -14.98
N LEU A 874 54.76 -64.30 -14.30
CA LEU A 874 53.55 -63.91 -13.58
C LEU A 874 53.90 -63.63 -12.11
N ARG A 875 53.73 -62.37 -11.69
CA ARG A 875 53.95 -61.92 -10.31
C ARG A 875 52.65 -61.47 -9.68
N ILE A 876 52.26 -62.08 -8.56
CA ILE A 876 51.07 -61.70 -7.78
C ILE A 876 51.51 -61.41 -6.34
N PHE A 877 51.34 -60.16 -5.92
CA PHE A 877 51.76 -59.68 -4.61
C PHE A 877 50.79 -58.62 -4.08
N GLN A 878 50.71 -58.49 -2.76
CA GLN A 878 50.08 -57.34 -2.12
C GLN A 878 51.09 -56.20 -2.11
N LYS A 879 50.76 -55.08 -2.74
CA LYS A 879 51.58 -53.87 -2.71
C LYS A 879 51.31 -53.17 -1.37
N ASN A 880 52.31 -53.15 -0.49
CA ASN A 880 52.25 -52.37 0.76
C ASN A 880 52.23 -50.87 0.51
#